data_AF-A0A2R6NXT9-F1
#
_entry.id   AF-A0A2R6NXT9-F1
#
_cell.length_a   1.000
_cell.length_b   1.000
_cell.length_c   1.000
_cell.angle_alpha   90.00
_cell.angle_beta   90.00
_cell.angle_gamma   90.00
#
_symmetry.space_group_name_H-M   'P 1'
#
loop_
_entity.id
_entity.type
_entity.pdbx_description
1 polymer ?
#
loop_
_entity_poly.entity_id
_entity_poly.type
_entity_poly.pdbx_seq_one_letter_code
_entity_poly.pdbx_strand_id
1 'polypeptide(L)'
;MLPPMMYTACVQALQRLSKTIGRHDVASNVLEIHFADEEGDPYAVELAARLGGFVVGKDSDFVVLNSDGYLGYVPLDEMVWTGLQLEVDVVAEEDDGFQTVVNSKAKKKAALLQRAGVGHGIIPPEDSRELQLTVATYSPSTLASHLQIPLSLLPLLGALVGNDFTGSRDSSSATTAQETNLQWLFFERQLTLSQRITRVASAIKNLLAAALSPSPKNKQKQVHSVMELIERSVAALIVRPLDTISSGERSKVVERIVEATLQYAIPKYESDVPGPDSLWSSGICALHDVDACPLVQYISHSDTAAVLELASSAHDARTLYIQAYRAGRLDPHTLDIMHSGTFWYRQFLENPDLETVSRSLGRPLQIWSYALLDDALGLPENLDDDDLSVGEETVVSREEAEEAEDEDDDEDELIDVVEESDEEDPLAPLRGVLEKLNGPADGITTEPTASISSQSRDSRLSKSKSIVEYIRRGTRLAPEEVIVPSLAQLLPNTVDLEDSDIPVQLRSPDERFTFLLRILDSDHVLIRTLPAEQRIVVLTVRWVVLSMHLRAQESNSNKDRAKERWTKEEVQAFLASFSWAAPLDLEAAEEPVPITDRNVQLVAQISVALDAIERLSQVLLLCEQLPSPVLRFSGRLFHSYLTGFKKLVPEAIPDRLWHASIEQLNYALGESTAKNRKREKRKENVNRSTNVPERSTKSKGMAVLGGKFGLLASLDS
;
A
#
# COMPACT_ATOMS: atom_id res chain seq x y z
N MET A 1 4.58 0.67 9.91
CA MET A 1 4.01 1.80 9.13
C MET A 1 5.16 2.53 8.48
N LEU A 2 5.22 2.57 7.15
CA LEU A 2 6.24 3.34 6.44
C LEU A 2 5.90 4.85 6.57
N PRO A 3 6.89 5.72 6.84
CA PRO A 3 6.69 7.16 6.81
C PRO A 3 6.04 7.65 5.50
N PRO A 4 5.24 8.72 5.54
CA PRO A 4 4.68 9.33 4.34
C PRO A 4 5.78 9.65 3.33
N MET A 5 5.46 9.53 2.05
CA MET A 5 6.36 9.80 0.93
C MET A 5 7.60 8.89 0.83
N MET A 6 7.81 7.92 1.74
CA MET A 6 8.97 7.03 1.69
C MET A 6 9.03 6.23 0.38
N TYR A 7 7.88 5.72 -0.08
CA TYR A 7 7.77 5.02 -1.34
C TYR A 7 8.28 5.87 -2.51
N THR A 8 7.74 7.08 -2.68
CA THR A 8 8.17 8.02 -3.73
C THR A 8 9.65 8.37 -3.62
N ALA A 9 10.15 8.59 -2.39
CA ALA A 9 11.57 8.86 -2.16
C ALA A 9 12.46 7.70 -2.64
N CYS A 10 12.10 6.46 -2.28
CA CYS A 10 12.82 5.25 -2.67
C CYS A 10 12.81 5.07 -4.18
N VAL A 11 11.64 5.18 -4.82
CA VAL A 11 11.51 5.07 -6.29
C VAL A 11 12.38 6.10 -7.00
N GLN A 12 12.32 7.38 -6.60
CA GLN A 12 13.15 8.42 -7.20
C GLN A 12 14.64 8.19 -6.97
N ALA A 13 15.04 7.74 -5.77
CA ALA A 13 16.44 7.45 -5.47
C ALA A 13 16.97 6.32 -6.35
N LEU A 14 16.22 5.22 -6.48
CA LEU A 14 16.56 4.10 -7.35
C LEU A 14 16.62 4.50 -8.82
N GLN A 15 15.65 5.28 -9.31
CA GLN A 15 15.66 5.77 -10.69
C GLN A 15 16.85 6.69 -10.98
N ARG A 16 17.23 7.56 -10.03
CA ARG A 16 18.44 8.38 -10.14
C ARG A 16 19.69 7.52 -10.17
N LEU A 17 19.74 6.48 -9.34
CA LEU A 17 20.87 5.55 -9.29
C LEU A 17 21.00 4.77 -10.60
N SER A 18 19.91 4.19 -11.11
CA SER A 18 19.88 3.47 -12.39
C SER A 18 20.38 4.35 -13.55
N LYS A 19 19.90 5.61 -13.63
CA LYS A 19 20.38 6.60 -14.61
C LYS A 19 21.85 6.99 -14.46
N THR A 20 22.40 6.92 -13.26
CA THR A 20 23.80 7.29 -12.98
C THR A 20 24.74 6.14 -13.29
N ILE A 21 24.39 4.92 -12.89
CA ILE A 21 25.19 3.71 -13.14
C ILE A 21 25.22 3.39 -14.64
N GLY A 22 24.08 3.48 -15.34
CA GLY A 22 24.00 3.20 -16.78
C GLY A 22 24.80 4.16 -17.68
N ARG A 23 25.34 5.26 -17.14
CA ARG A 23 26.24 6.16 -17.90
C ARG A 23 27.69 5.69 -17.93
N HIS A 24 28.09 4.82 -17.01
CA HIS A 24 29.48 4.40 -16.86
C HIS A 24 29.84 3.13 -17.62
N ASP A 25 28.85 2.32 -18.02
CA ASP A 25 29.06 1.12 -18.82
C ASP A 25 27.92 0.93 -19.84
N VAL A 26 28.20 1.20 -21.12
CA VAL A 26 27.21 1.18 -22.21
C VAL A 26 26.73 -0.25 -22.51
N ALA A 27 27.42 -1.27 -21.98
CA ALA A 27 27.16 -2.68 -22.30
C ALA A 27 26.25 -3.40 -21.29
N SER A 28 25.91 -2.82 -20.13
CA SER A 28 25.02 -3.49 -19.17
C SER A 28 24.15 -2.49 -18.39
N ASN A 29 22.83 -2.61 -18.52
CA ASN A 29 21.91 -2.02 -17.55
C ASN A 29 22.08 -2.77 -16.22
N VAL A 30 23.01 -2.31 -15.37
CA VAL A 30 23.33 -2.98 -14.09
C VAL A 30 22.16 -2.93 -13.09
N LEU A 31 21.24 -1.97 -13.24
CA LEU A 31 20.07 -1.81 -12.37
C LEU A 31 18.80 -1.53 -13.16
N GLU A 32 17.91 -2.50 -13.14
CA GLU A 32 16.52 -2.37 -13.60
C GLU A 32 15.56 -2.28 -12.42
N ILE A 33 14.49 -1.52 -12.58
CA ILE A 33 13.48 -1.31 -11.56
C ILE A 33 12.17 -1.84 -12.13
N HIS A 34 11.60 -2.83 -11.46
CA HIS A 34 10.35 -3.46 -11.85
C HIS A 34 9.26 -3.12 -10.83
N PHE A 35 8.04 -2.96 -11.31
CA PHE A 35 6.85 -2.70 -10.49
C PHE A 35 5.91 -3.89 -10.66
N ALA A 36 5.74 -4.68 -9.61
CA ALA A 36 4.85 -5.83 -9.61
C ALA A 36 3.40 -5.40 -9.79
N ASP A 37 2.57 -6.27 -10.37
CA ASP A 37 1.14 -5.99 -10.56
C ASP A 37 0.34 -6.15 -9.27
N GLU A 38 0.85 -6.99 -8.37
CA GLU A 38 0.26 -7.33 -7.08
C GLU A 38 1.37 -7.44 -6.03
N GLU A 39 1.58 -8.61 -5.44
CA GLU A 39 2.62 -8.87 -4.46
C GLU A 39 4.01 -8.94 -5.09
N GLY A 40 4.98 -8.27 -4.45
CA GLY A 40 6.35 -8.19 -4.94
C GLY A 40 7.10 -9.52 -4.85
N ASP A 41 6.74 -10.38 -3.91
CA ASP A 41 7.49 -11.59 -3.59
C ASP A 41 7.32 -12.69 -4.66
N PRO A 42 6.09 -13.08 -5.05
CA PRO A 42 5.87 -13.97 -6.20
C PRO A 42 6.47 -13.42 -7.50
N TYR A 43 6.29 -12.12 -7.77
CA TYR A 43 6.85 -11.45 -8.96
C TYR A 43 8.38 -11.56 -9.00
N ALA A 44 9.05 -11.32 -7.87
CA ALA A 44 10.51 -11.41 -7.78
C ALA A 44 11.02 -12.85 -8.01
N VAL A 45 10.32 -13.85 -7.48
CA VAL A 45 10.69 -15.27 -7.66
C VAL A 45 10.50 -15.71 -9.11
N GLU A 46 9.39 -15.33 -9.75
CA GLU A 46 9.15 -15.66 -11.15
C GLU A 46 10.17 -14.97 -12.07
N LEU A 47 10.45 -13.69 -11.84
CA LEU A 47 11.48 -12.96 -12.59
C LEU A 47 12.86 -13.60 -12.41
N ALA A 48 13.22 -13.94 -11.17
CA ALA A 48 14.47 -14.64 -10.88
C ALA A 48 14.51 -16.01 -11.55
N ALA A 49 13.40 -16.74 -11.63
CA ALA A 49 13.34 -18.03 -12.29
C ALA A 49 13.65 -17.93 -13.79
N ARG A 50 13.07 -16.94 -14.48
CA ARG A 50 13.32 -16.68 -15.91
C ARG A 50 14.75 -16.21 -16.18
N LEU A 51 15.32 -15.44 -15.25
CA LEU A 51 16.70 -14.97 -15.32
C LEU A 51 17.74 -16.01 -14.87
N GLY A 52 17.32 -17.13 -14.25
CA GLY A 52 18.22 -18.06 -13.59
C GLY A 52 18.99 -17.41 -12.44
N GLY A 53 18.30 -16.63 -11.61
CA GLY A 53 18.85 -15.78 -10.56
C GLY A 53 18.42 -16.15 -9.14
N PHE A 54 18.95 -15.39 -8.18
CA PHE A 54 18.60 -15.45 -6.76
C PHE A 54 17.71 -14.27 -6.38
N VAL A 55 16.86 -14.46 -5.38
CA VAL A 55 16.12 -13.35 -4.73
C VAL A 55 16.79 -13.00 -3.42
N VAL A 56 17.01 -11.71 -3.18
CA VAL A 56 17.61 -11.18 -1.97
C VAL A 56 16.53 -10.44 -1.18
N GLY A 57 16.38 -10.75 0.11
CA GLY A 57 15.32 -10.18 0.93
C GLY A 57 15.55 -10.41 2.42
N LYS A 58 14.54 -10.08 3.23
CA LYS A 58 14.50 -10.46 4.65
C LYS A 58 13.43 -11.51 4.94
N ASP A 59 12.51 -11.71 4.01
CA ASP A 59 11.40 -12.62 4.20
C ASP A 59 11.81 -14.08 3.96
N SER A 60 11.33 -14.98 4.81
CA SER A 60 11.52 -16.42 4.63
C SER A 60 10.61 -17.01 3.55
N ASP A 61 9.61 -16.27 3.09
CA ASP A 61 8.65 -16.72 2.07
C ASP A 61 9.33 -17.12 0.76
N PHE A 62 10.44 -16.48 0.42
CA PHE A 62 11.27 -16.83 -0.75
C PHE A 62 11.83 -18.26 -0.72
N VAL A 63 11.87 -18.94 0.43
CA VAL A 63 12.28 -20.36 0.50
C VAL A 63 11.10 -21.30 0.20
N VAL A 64 9.87 -20.80 0.33
CA VAL A 64 8.62 -21.54 0.11
C VAL A 64 8.13 -21.35 -1.32
N LEU A 65 8.20 -20.11 -1.82
CA LEU A 65 7.88 -19.77 -3.21
C LEU A 65 8.79 -20.53 -4.17
N ASN A 66 8.22 -21.06 -5.24
CA ASN A 66 8.95 -21.88 -6.20
C ASN A 66 8.49 -21.63 -7.63
N SER A 67 9.45 -21.45 -8.52
CA SER A 67 9.25 -21.40 -9.98
C SER A 67 10.43 -22.07 -10.69
N ASP A 68 10.20 -22.62 -11.87
CA ASP A 68 11.20 -23.40 -12.61
C ASP A 68 12.34 -22.50 -13.10
N GLY A 69 13.57 -22.76 -12.65
CA GLY A 69 14.75 -21.94 -12.94
C GLY A 69 15.22 -21.04 -11.80
N TYR A 70 14.44 -20.92 -10.73
CA TYR A 70 14.79 -20.14 -9.54
C TYR A 70 15.97 -20.77 -8.78
N LEU A 71 17.06 -20.01 -8.55
CA LEU A 71 18.25 -20.55 -7.87
C LEU A 71 18.14 -20.54 -6.34
N GLY A 72 17.27 -19.72 -5.77
CA GLY A 72 16.99 -19.68 -4.34
C GLY A 72 17.09 -18.29 -3.72
N TYR A 73 16.93 -18.28 -2.40
CA TYR A 73 16.85 -17.10 -1.55
C TYR A 73 18.18 -16.80 -0.87
N VAL A 74 18.51 -15.51 -0.76
CA VAL A 74 19.67 -15.01 -0.03
C VAL A 74 19.20 -14.01 1.04
N PRO A 75 19.28 -14.36 2.33
CA PRO A 75 18.90 -13.46 3.41
C PRO A 75 19.87 -12.28 3.53
N LEU A 76 19.34 -11.07 3.59
CA LEU A 76 20.12 -9.84 3.70
C LEU A 76 20.96 -9.78 4.99
N ASP A 77 20.47 -10.32 6.10
CA ASP A 77 21.14 -10.33 7.39
C ASP A 77 22.27 -11.37 7.49
N GLU A 78 22.27 -12.36 6.60
CA GLU A 78 23.33 -13.38 6.49
C GLU A 78 24.42 -13.01 5.48
N MET A 79 24.29 -11.88 4.78
CA MET A 79 25.35 -11.34 3.94
C MET A 79 26.50 -10.83 4.80
N VAL A 80 27.73 -11.29 4.52
CA VAL A 80 28.93 -10.93 5.29
C VAL A 80 30.03 -10.41 4.36
N TRP A 81 30.47 -9.19 4.61
CA TRP A 81 31.67 -8.61 4.01
C TRP A 81 32.90 -8.96 4.86
N THR A 82 33.92 -9.52 4.23
CA THR A 82 35.23 -9.80 4.85
C THR A 82 36.33 -9.09 4.08
N GLY A 83 37.22 -8.39 4.79
CA GLY A 83 38.44 -7.83 4.19
C GLY A 83 39.47 -8.93 3.93
N LEU A 84 40.12 -8.91 2.77
CA LEU A 84 41.11 -9.92 2.35
C LEU A 84 42.44 -9.90 3.16
N GLN A 85 42.62 -8.94 4.08
CA GLN A 85 43.89 -8.69 4.79
C GLN A 85 43.93 -9.06 6.29
N LEU A 86 42.96 -9.82 6.80
CA LEU A 86 42.95 -10.23 8.22
C LEU A 86 43.01 -11.75 8.37
N GLU A 87 44.20 -12.32 8.14
CA GLU A 87 44.61 -13.51 8.90
C GLU A 87 44.87 -13.06 10.34
N VAL A 88 43.79 -12.95 11.14
CA VAL A 88 43.93 -12.84 12.59
C VAL A 88 44.05 -14.26 13.11
N ASP A 89 45.27 -14.67 13.44
CA ASP A 89 45.53 -15.82 14.31
C ASP A 89 44.71 -15.64 15.59
N VAL A 90 43.58 -16.34 15.68
CA VAL A 90 42.79 -16.40 16.91
C VAL A 90 43.58 -17.29 17.87
N VAL A 91 44.48 -16.69 18.65
CA VAL A 91 45.08 -17.33 19.80
C VAL A 91 43.94 -17.62 20.79
N ALA A 92 43.60 -18.89 20.92
CA ALA A 92 42.66 -19.36 21.93
C ALA A 92 43.28 -19.13 23.31
N GLU A 93 42.82 -18.10 24.02
CA GLU A 93 43.03 -18.01 25.47
C GLU A 93 42.12 -19.06 26.13
N GLU A 94 42.73 -20.17 26.54
CA GLU A 94 42.20 -21.02 27.59
C GLU A 94 42.17 -20.20 28.89
N ASP A 95 40.98 -19.84 29.37
CA ASP A 95 40.81 -19.45 30.77
C ASP A 95 39.62 -20.17 31.40
N ASP A 96 39.94 -20.77 32.54
CA ASP A 96 39.26 -21.82 33.27
C ASP A 96 38.47 -21.18 34.40
N GLY A 97 37.14 -21.23 34.38
CA GLY A 97 36.36 -20.64 35.45
C GLY A 97 34.85 -20.56 35.21
N PHE A 98 34.10 -21.31 36.03
CA PHE A 98 32.64 -21.26 36.12
C PHE A 98 32.14 -19.81 36.30
N GLN A 99 31.32 -19.31 35.36
CA GLN A 99 30.64 -18.02 35.48
C GLN A 99 29.21 -18.07 34.94
N THR A 100 28.30 -17.50 35.72
CA THR A 100 26.84 -17.51 35.59
C THR A 100 26.36 -16.90 34.28
N VAL A 101 25.47 -17.61 33.58
CA VAL A 101 24.96 -17.24 32.25
C VAL A 101 24.01 -16.04 32.34
N VAL A 102 24.51 -14.85 31.99
CA VAL A 102 23.68 -13.71 31.60
C VAL A 102 24.08 -13.34 30.18
N ASN A 103 23.09 -13.24 29.27
CA ASN A 103 23.19 -13.09 27.81
C ASN A 103 23.94 -11.81 27.34
N SER A 104 25.23 -11.69 27.67
CA SER A 104 26.13 -10.61 27.28
C SER A 104 27.07 -11.01 26.13
N LYS A 105 27.10 -12.29 25.75
CA LYS A 105 28.00 -12.82 24.70
C LYS A 105 27.67 -12.31 23.28
N ALA A 106 26.39 -12.04 22.96
CA ALA A 106 26.02 -11.50 21.64
C ALA A 106 26.55 -10.07 21.41
N LYS A 107 26.45 -9.19 22.43
CA LYS A 107 26.99 -7.82 22.35
C LYS A 107 28.52 -7.76 22.29
N LYS A 108 29.22 -8.65 23.01
CA LYS A 108 30.69 -8.72 22.93
C LYS A 108 31.19 -9.25 21.58
N LYS A 109 30.49 -10.22 20.96
CA LYS A 109 30.85 -10.74 19.64
C LYS A 109 30.61 -9.71 18.54
N ALA A 110 29.51 -8.96 18.58
CA ALA A 110 29.24 -7.88 17.63
C ALA A 110 30.29 -6.75 17.69
N ALA A 111 30.72 -6.36 18.91
CA ALA A 111 31.76 -5.35 19.08
C ALA A 111 33.17 -5.81 18.62
N LEU A 112 33.44 -7.12 18.67
CA LEU A 112 34.70 -7.70 18.22
C LEU A 112 34.73 -7.90 16.69
N LEU A 113 33.58 -8.22 16.08
CA LEU A 113 33.40 -8.30 14.62
C LEU A 113 33.45 -6.92 13.94
N GLN A 114 32.86 -5.89 14.56
CA GLN A 114 33.02 -4.50 14.09
C GLN A 114 34.48 -4.03 14.12
N ARG A 115 35.29 -4.51 15.07
CA ARG A 115 36.73 -4.24 15.13
C ARG A 115 37.55 -5.02 14.10
N ALA A 116 37.00 -6.10 13.53
CA ALA A 116 37.68 -6.97 12.57
C ALA A 116 37.36 -6.61 11.10
N GLY A 117 36.73 -5.45 10.84
CA GLY A 117 36.39 -5.03 9.48
C GLY A 117 35.31 -5.89 8.81
N VAL A 118 34.53 -6.65 9.60
CA VAL A 118 33.44 -7.48 9.10
C VAL A 118 32.17 -6.65 9.01
N GLY A 119 31.71 -6.39 7.78
CA GLY A 119 30.44 -5.74 7.50
C GLY A 119 29.30 -6.75 7.33
N HIS A 120 28.07 -6.35 7.62
CA HIS A 120 26.88 -7.19 7.39
C HIS A 120 25.90 -6.47 6.45
N GLY A 121 25.20 -7.24 5.62
CA GLY A 121 24.20 -6.71 4.69
C GLY A 121 24.76 -6.26 3.35
N ILE A 122 23.93 -5.54 2.60
CA ILE A 122 24.24 -5.12 1.23
C ILE A 122 25.22 -3.93 1.16
N ILE A 123 25.36 -3.17 2.24
CA ILE A 123 26.21 -1.97 2.27
C ILE A 123 27.64 -2.39 2.64
N PRO A 124 28.64 -2.18 1.75
CA PRO A 124 30.03 -2.49 2.06
C PRO A 124 30.58 -1.54 3.15
N PRO A 125 31.49 -2.00 4.02
CA PRO A 125 32.13 -1.15 5.01
C PRO A 125 33.08 -0.12 4.34
N GLU A 126 33.06 1.13 4.82
CA GLU A 126 33.67 2.29 4.15
C GLU A 126 35.22 2.26 4.09
N ASP A 127 35.87 1.56 5.03
CA ASP A 127 37.33 1.67 5.25
C ASP A 127 38.18 0.58 4.56
N SER A 128 37.58 -0.28 3.73
CA SER A 128 38.27 -1.46 3.17
C SER A 128 38.37 -1.43 1.65
N ARG A 129 39.59 -1.56 1.11
CA ARG A 129 39.86 -1.50 -0.34
C ARG A 129 39.70 -2.83 -1.06
N GLU A 130 39.78 -3.95 -0.35
CA GLU A 130 39.68 -5.30 -0.88
C GLU A 130 38.65 -6.09 -0.07
N LEU A 131 37.44 -6.16 -0.61
CA LEU A 131 36.27 -6.71 0.06
C LEU A 131 35.79 -7.97 -0.66
N GLN A 132 35.49 -9.01 0.11
CA GLN A 132 34.81 -10.21 -0.34
C GLN A 132 33.42 -10.26 0.32
N LEU A 133 32.37 -10.45 -0.47
CA LEU A 133 31.03 -10.72 0.04
C LEU A 133 30.80 -12.24 0.04
N THR A 134 30.48 -12.78 1.20
CA THR A 134 29.99 -14.15 1.36
C THR A 134 28.50 -14.12 1.59
N VAL A 135 27.76 -14.97 0.89
CA VAL A 135 26.29 -15.07 1.00
C VAL A 135 25.87 -16.51 1.24
N ALA A 136 24.87 -16.70 2.10
CA ALA A 136 24.19 -17.97 2.26
C ALA A 136 23.02 -18.07 1.26
N THR A 137 22.82 -19.24 0.68
CA THR A 137 21.75 -19.49 -0.31
C THR A 137 20.84 -20.61 0.16
N TYR A 138 19.54 -20.41 0.11
CA TYR A 138 18.51 -21.37 0.49
C TYR A 138 17.63 -21.68 -0.72
N SER A 139 17.65 -22.93 -1.20
CA SER A 139 16.79 -23.32 -2.34
C SER A 139 15.51 -24.04 -1.87
N PRO A 140 14.36 -23.77 -2.50
CA PRO A 140 13.12 -24.51 -2.24
C PRO A 140 13.30 -26.03 -2.40
N SER A 141 14.08 -26.47 -3.39
CA SER A 141 14.40 -27.88 -3.64
C SER A 141 15.13 -28.55 -2.47
N THR A 142 16.06 -27.84 -1.81
CA THR A 142 16.79 -28.35 -0.65
C THR A 142 15.86 -28.46 0.56
N LEU A 143 14.99 -27.46 0.77
CA LEU A 143 13.99 -27.48 1.84
C LEU A 143 12.99 -28.64 1.66
N ALA A 144 12.42 -28.79 0.47
CA ALA A 144 11.48 -29.86 0.13
C ALA A 144 12.11 -31.25 0.35
N SER A 145 13.38 -31.42 -0.06
CA SER A 145 14.14 -32.65 0.15
C SER A 145 14.39 -32.93 1.63
N HIS A 146 14.74 -31.90 2.41
CA HIS A 146 14.96 -32.01 3.85
C HIS A 146 13.67 -32.42 4.59
N LEU A 147 12.54 -31.82 4.21
CA LEU A 147 11.22 -32.12 4.77
C LEU A 147 10.58 -33.38 4.20
N GLN A 148 11.15 -33.95 3.13
CA GLN A 148 10.68 -35.15 2.43
C GLN A 148 9.25 -35.01 1.91
N ILE A 149 8.94 -33.85 1.33
CA ILE A 149 7.67 -33.55 0.65
C ILE A 149 7.95 -33.12 -0.79
N PRO A 150 7.00 -33.33 -1.73
CA PRO A 150 7.09 -32.77 -3.07
C PRO A 150 7.24 -31.24 -3.05
N LEU A 151 8.08 -30.72 -3.95
CA LEU A 151 8.34 -29.29 -4.09
C LEU A 151 7.06 -28.47 -4.33
N SER A 152 6.11 -29.02 -5.10
CA SER A 152 4.81 -28.41 -5.39
C SER A 152 3.90 -28.24 -4.18
N LEU A 153 4.23 -28.85 -3.03
CA LEU A 153 3.47 -28.74 -1.79
C LEU A 153 4.09 -27.78 -0.76
N LEU A 154 5.18 -27.08 -1.11
CA LEU A 154 5.73 -26.03 -0.24
C LEU A 154 4.72 -24.89 0.03
N PRO A 155 3.96 -24.37 -0.96
CA PRO A 155 2.92 -23.38 -0.68
C PRO A 155 1.90 -23.86 0.37
N LEU A 156 1.46 -25.12 0.26
CA LEU A 156 0.53 -25.72 1.22
C LEU A 156 1.16 -25.88 2.62
N LEU A 157 2.45 -26.25 2.68
CA LEU A 157 3.19 -26.26 3.94
C LEU A 157 3.20 -24.87 4.58
N GLY A 158 3.48 -23.82 3.79
CA GLY A 158 3.47 -22.42 4.22
C GLY A 158 2.12 -22.02 4.82
N ALA A 159 1.02 -22.29 4.10
CA ALA A 159 -0.32 -22.01 4.57
C ALA A 159 -0.66 -22.78 5.88
N LEU A 160 -0.37 -24.08 5.96
CA LEU A 160 -0.68 -24.88 7.15
C LEU A 160 0.18 -24.53 8.38
N VAL A 161 1.43 -24.09 8.19
CA VAL A 161 2.29 -23.57 9.26
C VAL A 161 1.81 -22.18 9.71
N GLY A 162 1.38 -21.39 8.74
CA GLY A 162 0.80 -20.07 8.87
C GLY A 162 1.63 -19.03 8.14
N ASN A 163 1.08 -18.50 7.05
CA ASN A 163 1.57 -17.34 6.31
C ASN A 163 0.70 -16.10 6.58
N ASP A 164 1.02 -14.98 5.94
CA ASP A 164 0.30 -13.71 6.13
C ASP A 164 -1.20 -13.80 5.81
N PHE A 165 -1.57 -14.66 4.87
CA PHE A 165 -2.96 -14.88 4.46
C PHE A 165 -3.74 -15.77 5.43
N THR A 166 -3.07 -16.64 6.19
CA THR A 166 -3.74 -17.45 7.23
C THR A 166 -4.06 -16.69 8.51
N GLY A 167 -3.49 -15.50 8.71
CA GLY A 167 -3.67 -14.70 9.92
C GLY A 167 -4.80 -13.65 9.87
N SER A 168 -5.34 -13.37 8.68
CA SER A 168 -6.28 -12.26 8.47
C SER A 168 -7.55 -12.36 9.30
N ARG A 169 -7.91 -11.30 10.02
CA ARG A 169 -9.19 -11.22 10.72
C ARG A 169 -10.24 -10.81 9.71
N ASP A 170 -11.25 -11.64 9.49
CA ASP A 170 -12.39 -11.26 8.66
C ASP A 170 -13.09 -10.07 9.34
N SER A 171 -12.91 -8.89 8.76
CA SER A 171 -13.40 -7.63 9.35
C SER A 171 -14.90 -7.45 9.21
N SER A 172 -15.58 -8.37 8.51
CA SER A 172 -17.02 -8.40 8.26
C SER A 172 -17.84 -9.09 9.35
N SER A 173 -17.24 -9.83 10.29
CA SER A 173 -17.98 -10.59 11.32
C SER A 173 -17.83 -9.99 12.73
N ALA A 174 -18.41 -8.82 12.97
CA ALA A 174 -18.35 -8.11 14.24
C ALA A 174 -19.17 -8.74 15.40
N THR A 175 -19.83 -9.87 15.21
CA THR A 175 -20.66 -10.51 16.23
C THR A 175 -19.92 -11.64 16.95
N THR A 176 -19.39 -11.29 18.12
CA THR A 176 -19.19 -12.11 19.33
C THR A 176 -19.02 -13.65 19.18
N ALA A 177 -17.80 -14.09 19.54
CA ALA A 177 -17.37 -15.42 20.02
C ALA A 177 -16.59 -16.31 19.01
N GLN A 178 -15.26 -16.36 19.24
CA GLN A 178 -14.29 -17.35 18.73
C GLN A 178 -13.78 -17.21 17.28
N GLU A 179 -13.29 -16.03 16.90
CA GLU A 179 -12.24 -15.93 15.86
C GLU A 179 -10.93 -16.55 16.38
N THR A 180 -10.81 -17.87 16.30
CA THR A 180 -9.61 -18.59 16.72
C THR A 180 -8.55 -18.45 15.64
N ASN A 181 -7.46 -17.76 15.94
CA ASN A 181 -6.29 -17.74 15.06
C ASN A 181 -5.91 -19.19 14.71
N LEU A 182 -5.85 -19.53 13.42
CA LEU A 182 -5.70 -20.89 12.89
C LEU A 182 -4.54 -21.65 13.54
N GLN A 183 -3.47 -20.96 13.92
CA GLN A 183 -2.32 -21.57 14.58
C GLN A 183 -2.67 -22.21 15.92
N TRP A 184 -3.68 -21.70 16.64
CA TRP A 184 -4.16 -22.30 17.89
C TRP A 184 -4.98 -23.57 17.67
N LEU A 185 -5.54 -23.77 16.47
CA LEU A 185 -6.24 -24.99 16.10
C LEU A 185 -5.26 -26.12 15.79
N PHE A 186 -4.15 -25.80 15.10
CA PHE A 186 -3.18 -26.79 14.62
C PHE A 186 -2.02 -27.09 15.59
N PHE A 187 -1.68 -26.14 16.48
CA PHE A 187 -0.47 -26.23 17.30
C PHE A 187 -0.74 -26.00 18.77
N GLU A 188 -0.08 -26.81 19.59
CA GLU A 188 -0.02 -26.59 21.03
C GLU A 188 0.83 -25.36 21.39
N ARG A 189 0.45 -24.72 22.50
CA ARG A 189 1.23 -23.81 23.38
C ARG A 189 2.75 -23.77 23.15
N GLN A 190 3.29 -24.96 23.30
CA GLN A 190 4.67 -25.26 23.63
C GLN A 190 5.53 -25.61 22.42
N LEU A 191 4.94 -25.76 21.24
CA LEU A 191 5.69 -26.13 20.04
C LEU A 191 6.51 -24.95 19.53
N THR A 192 7.81 -25.16 19.36
CA THR A 192 8.71 -24.23 18.66
C THR A 192 8.35 -24.16 17.17
N LEU A 193 8.73 -23.08 16.48
CA LEU A 193 8.47 -22.92 15.04
C LEU A 193 9.00 -24.12 14.22
N SER A 194 10.22 -24.58 14.51
CA SER A 194 10.79 -25.76 13.86
C SER A 194 9.98 -27.04 14.10
N GLN A 195 9.44 -27.22 15.30
CA GLN A 195 8.57 -28.36 15.62
C GLN A 195 7.22 -28.26 14.89
N ARG A 196 6.66 -27.06 14.73
CA ARG A 196 5.43 -26.83 13.95
C ARG A 196 5.65 -27.20 12.48
N ILE A 197 6.71 -26.69 11.86
CA ILE A 197 7.08 -27.02 10.47
C ILE A 197 7.24 -28.53 10.30
N THR A 198 8.00 -29.17 11.21
CA THR A 198 8.24 -30.62 11.16
C THR A 198 6.93 -31.42 11.32
N ARG A 199 6.02 -30.97 12.19
CA ARG A 199 4.70 -31.59 12.40
C ARG A 199 3.85 -31.53 11.13
N VAL A 200 3.76 -30.35 10.49
CA VAL A 200 3.01 -30.19 9.24
C VAL A 200 3.61 -31.03 8.12
N ALA A 201 4.93 -30.94 7.91
CA ALA A 201 5.62 -31.75 6.91
C ALA A 201 5.39 -33.25 7.12
N SER A 202 5.45 -33.72 8.37
CA SER A 202 5.18 -35.11 8.71
C SER A 202 3.73 -35.52 8.43
N ALA A 203 2.76 -34.64 8.69
CA ALA A 203 1.35 -34.89 8.40
C ALA A 203 1.13 -35.07 6.89
N ILE A 204 1.61 -34.12 6.07
CA ILE A 204 1.53 -34.18 4.60
C ILE A 204 2.20 -35.45 4.08
N LYS A 205 3.43 -35.72 4.53
CA LYS A 205 4.20 -36.90 4.14
C LYS A 205 3.47 -38.20 4.45
N ASN A 206 2.89 -38.33 5.64
CA ASN A 206 2.17 -39.54 6.05
C ASN A 206 0.91 -39.75 5.22
N LEU A 207 0.19 -38.66 4.87
CA LEU A 207 -0.98 -38.73 3.99
C LEU A 207 -0.60 -39.16 2.57
N LEU A 208 0.48 -38.61 2.02
CA LEU A 208 0.98 -39.02 0.70
C LEU A 208 1.46 -40.48 0.70
N ALA A 209 2.18 -40.91 1.73
CA ALA A 209 2.63 -42.30 1.86
C ALA A 209 1.44 -43.27 1.98
N ALA A 210 0.37 -42.86 2.67
CA ALA A 210 -0.86 -43.63 2.77
C ALA A 210 -1.61 -43.71 1.42
N ALA A 211 -1.64 -42.61 0.65
CA ALA A 211 -2.28 -42.55 -0.65
C ALA A 211 -1.54 -43.39 -1.72
N LEU A 212 -0.22 -43.42 -1.66
CA LEU A 212 0.64 -44.14 -2.62
C LEU A 212 0.85 -45.63 -2.27
N SER A 213 0.36 -46.09 -1.11
CA SER A 213 0.54 -47.48 -0.69
C SER A 213 -0.49 -48.41 -1.36
N PRO A 214 -0.06 -49.46 -2.10
CA PRO A 214 -0.94 -50.38 -2.81
C PRO A 214 -1.55 -51.45 -1.87
N SER A 215 -2.19 -51.04 -0.77
CA SER A 215 -2.85 -51.96 0.15
C SER A 215 -4.32 -52.19 -0.25
N PRO A 216 -4.73 -53.45 -0.52
CA PRO A 216 -6.08 -53.76 -1.01
C PRO A 216 -7.21 -53.54 0.02
N LYS A 217 -6.90 -53.18 1.27
CA LYS A 217 -7.90 -52.94 2.34
C LYS A 217 -8.24 -51.47 2.60
N ASN A 218 -7.64 -50.52 1.87
CA ASN A 218 -7.76 -49.08 2.14
C ASN A 218 -8.16 -48.26 0.90
N LYS A 219 -9.12 -48.74 0.09
CA LYS A 219 -9.62 -47.96 -1.07
C LYS A 219 -10.18 -46.58 -0.67
N GLN A 220 -10.75 -46.44 0.53
CA GLN A 220 -11.20 -45.15 1.08
C GLN A 220 -10.08 -44.16 1.42
N LYS A 221 -8.79 -44.54 1.34
CA LYS A 221 -7.66 -43.66 1.71
C LYS A 221 -6.87 -43.14 0.52
N GLN A 222 -7.25 -43.43 -0.71
CA GLN A 222 -6.67 -42.75 -1.87
C GLN A 222 -7.03 -41.26 -1.80
N VAL A 223 -6.05 -40.41 -2.13
CA VAL A 223 -6.26 -38.96 -2.24
C VAL A 223 -6.38 -38.68 -3.73
N HIS A 224 -7.59 -38.35 -4.17
CA HIS A 224 -7.92 -38.18 -5.58
C HIS A 224 -7.79 -36.73 -6.04
N SER A 225 -7.75 -35.77 -5.11
CA SER A 225 -7.60 -34.34 -5.42
C SER A 225 -6.70 -33.62 -4.42
N VAL A 226 -6.20 -32.44 -4.83
CA VAL A 226 -5.45 -31.53 -3.94
C VAL A 226 -6.34 -31.04 -2.80
N MET A 227 -7.63 -30.77 -3.07
CA MET A 227 -8.61 -30.39 -2.05
C MET A 227 -8.75 -31.46 -0.96
N GLU A 228 -8.84 -32.73 -1.35
CA GLU A 228 -8.89 -33.83 -0.40
C GLU A 228 -7.60 -33.95 0.43
N LEU A 229 -6.43 -33.67 -0.18
CA LEU A 229 -5.17 -33.59 0.56
C LEU A 229 -5.21 -32.49 1.62
N ILE A 230 -5.74 -31.31 1.28
CA ILE A 230 -5.86 -30.17 2.18
C ILE A 230 -6.84 -30.53 3.32
N GLU A 231 -8.04 -31.02 3.01
CA GLU A 231 -9.05 -31.40 4.00
C GLU A 231 -8.55 -32.44 5.00
N ARG A 232 -7.79 -33.44 4.51
CA ARG A 232 -7.18 -34.48 5.36
C ARG A 232 -6.00 -33.94 6.15
N SER A 233 -5.21 -33.02 5.59
CA SER A 233 -4.10 -32.37 6.30
C SER A 233 -4.62 -31.50 7.44
N VAL A 234 -5.67 -30.72 7.19
CA VAL A 234 -6.37 -29.93 8.22
C VAL A 234 -6.90 -30.85 9.32
N ALA A 235 -7.61 -31.93 8.96
CA ALA A 235 -8.12 -32.89 9.94
C ALA A 235 -7.03 -33.57 10.76
N ALA A 236 -5.88 -33.88 10.16
CA ALA A 236 -4.74 -34.49 10.84
C ALA A 236 -4.02 -33.53 11.80
N LEU A 237 -4.12 -32.22 11.58
CA LEU A 237 -3.41 -31.20 12.34
C LEU A 237 -4.21 -30.63 13.51
N ILE A 238 -5.54 -30.60 13.40
CA ILE A 238 -6.43 -30.11 14.47
C ILE A 238 -6.13 -30.83 15.79
N VAL A 239 -5.81 -30.05 16.82
CA VAL A 239 -5.45 -30.53 18.17
C VAL A 239 -6.70 -30.80 19.03
N ARG A 240 -7.82 -30.12 18.74
CA ARG A 240 -9.09 -30.33 19.46
C ARG A 240 -9.85 -31.55 18.93
N PRO A 241 -10.63 -32.27 19.76
CA PRO A 241 -11.44 -33.38 19.28
C PRO A 241 -12.40 -32.93 18.16
N LEU A 242 -12.46 -33.70 17.07
CA LEU A 242 -13.32 -33.41 15.90
C LEU A 242 -14.79 -33.22 16.28
N ASP A 243 -15.23 -33.83 17.38
CA ASP A 243 -16.60 -33.76 17.91
C ASP A 243 -16.98 -32.36 18.45
N THR A 244 -16.01 -31.46 18.59
CA THR A 244 -16.23 -30.08 19.12
C THR A 244 -16.24 -28.99 18.07
N ILE A 245 -15.87 -29.30 16.82
CA ILE A 245 -15.81 -28.34 15.72
C ILE A 245 -16.95 -28.65 14.76
N SER A 246 -17.81 -27.67 14.48
CA SER A 246 -18.89 -27.86 13.52
C SER A 246 -18.34 -28.12 12.11
N SER A 247 -19.05 -28.88 11.29
CA SER A 247 -18.65 -29.14 9.89
C SER A 247 -18.42 -27.84 9.10
N GLY A 248 -19.25 -26.81 9.36
CA GLY A 248 -19.12 -25.49 8.77
C GLY A 248 -17.83 -24.77 9.15
N GLU A 249 -17.42 -24.81 10.43
CA GLU A 249 -16.13 -24.24 10.87
C GLU A 249 -14.95 -24.92 10.18
N ARG A 250 -14.98 -26.26 10.04
CA ARG A 250 -13.93 -26.99 9.32
C ARG A 250 -13.86 -26.58 7.86
N SER A 251 -15.00 -26.41 7.19
CA SER A 251 -15.05 -25.96 5.79
C SER A 251 -14.41 -24.58 5.63
N LYS A 252 -14.73 -23.63 6.51
CA LYS A 252 -14.12 -22.29 6.52
C LYS A 252 -12.60 -22.33 6.72
N VAL A 253 -12.11 -23.22 7.58
CA VAL A 253 -10.66 -23.43 7.77
C VAL A 253 -10.03 -23.97 6.49
N VAL A 254 -10.66 -24.94 5.83
CA VAL A 254 -10.14 -25.53 4.58
C VAL A 254 -10.08 -24.48 3.46
N GLU A 255 -11.18 -23.75 3.24
CA GLU A 255 -11.27 -22.67 2.24
C GLU A 255 -10.18 -21.62 2.45
N ARG A 256 -10.00 -21.17 3.69
CA ARG A 256 -8.94 -20.22 4.06
C ARG A 256 -7.53 -20.76 3.81
N ILE A 257 -7.29 -22.05 4.03
CA ILE A 257 -5.99 -22.67 3.71
C ILE A 257 -5.79 -22.77 2.19
N VAL A 258 -6.86 -23.03 1.43
CA VAL A 258 -6.81 -23.06 -0.04
C VAL A 258 -6.45 -21.67 -0.57
N GLU A 259 -7.15 -20.63 -0.15
CA GLU A 259 -6.86 -19.24 -0.52
C GLU A 259 -5.42 -18.87 -0.18
N ALA A 260 -5.00 -19.12 1.06
CA ALA A 260 -3.63 -18.83 1.51
C ALA A 260 -2.55 -19.63 0.76
N THR A 261 -2.89 -20.84 0.26
CA THR A 261 -1.98 -21.65 -0.56
C THR A 261 -1.87 -21.07 -1.97
N LEU A 262 -2.97 -20.60 -2.54
CA LEU A 262 -3.01 -20.01 -3.89
C LEU A 262 -2.19 -18.74 -3.99
N GLN A 263 -2.14 -17.92 -2.93
CA GLN A 263 -1.31 -16.71 -2.90
C GLN A 263 0.21 -17.01 -3.06
N TYR A 264 0.66 -18.21 -2.70
CA TYR A 264 2.07 -18.63 -2.82
C TYR A 264 2.29 -19.52 -4.06
N ALA A 265 1.24 -19.82 -4.82
CA ALA A 265 1.30 -20.66 -5.99
C ALA A 265 1.59 -19.81 -7.24
N ILE A 266 2.85 -19.81 -7.69
CA ILE A 266 3.25 -19.11 -8.92
C ILE A 266 2.79 -19.95 -10.13
N PRO A 267 1.97 -19.41 -11.03
CA PRO A 267 1.56 -20.11 -12.25
C PRO A 267 2.77 -20.53 -13.08
N LYS A 268 2.68 -21.70 -13.70
CA LYS A 268 3.72 -22.13 -14.64
C LYS A 268 3.60 -21.32 -15.93
N TYR A 269 4.71 -20.73 -16.35
CA TYR A 269 4.77 -20.04 -17.62
C TYR A 269 4.86 -21.05 -18.77
N GLU A 270 3.81 -21.13 -19.58
CA GLU A 270 3.69 -22.01 -20.75
C GLU A 270 3.97 -21.22 -22.04
N SER A 271 5.25 -20.99 -22.34
CA SER A 271 5.66 -20.37 -23.61
C SER A 271 6.71 -21.21 -24.32
N ASP A 272 6.72 -21.14 -25.65
CA ASP A 272 7.68 -21.83 -26.51
C ASP A 272 9.12 -21.35 -26.32
N VAL A 273 9.32 -20.17 -25.73
CA VAL A 273 10.64 -19.56 -25.49
C VAL A 273 10.91 -19.57 -23.98
N PRO A 274 11.78 -20.46 -23.47
CA PRO A 274 12.18 -20.44 -22.06
C PRO A 274 13.31 -19.45 -21.78
N GLY A 275 13.41 -18.99 -20.54
CA GLY A 275 14.53 -18.20 -20.04
C GLY A 275 14.43 -16.69 -20.30
N PRO A 276 15.54 -15.95 -20.33
CA PRO A 276 15.54 -14.49 -20.43
C PRO A 276 14.88 -13.94 -21.70
N ASP A 277 14.93 -14.70 -22.80
CA ASP A 277 14.32 -14.32 -24.09
C ASP A 277 12.78 -14.30 -24.02
N SER A 278 12.18 -14.88 -22.97
CA SER A 278 10.74 -14.81 -22.70
C SER A 278 10.30 -13.49 -22.05
N LEU A 279 11.24 -12.69 -21.54
CA LEU A 279 10.92 -11.47 -20.83
C LEU A 279 10.49 -10.39 -21.83
N TRP A 280 9.50 -9.58 -21.44
CA TRP A 280 9.01 -8.46 -22.24
C TRP A 280 8.47 -8.84 -23.62
N SER A 281 7.91 -10.05 -23.78
CA SER A 281 7.29 -10.53 -25.04
C SER A 281 6.33 -9.51 -25.67
N SER A 282 5.51 -8.86 -24.84
CA SER A 282 4.52 -7.85 -25.23
C SER A 282 5.05 -6.41 -25.23
N GLY A 283 6.21 -6.16 -24.61
CA GLY A 283 6.71 -4.82 -24.31
C GLY A 283 5.92 -4.05 -23.23
N ILE A 284 4.87 -4.64 -22.65
CA ILE A 284 4.00 -4.01 -21.64
C ILE A 284 4.31 -4.53 -20.24
N CYS A 285 4.49 -5.83 -20.11
CA CYS A 285 4.82 -6.51 -18.86
C CYS A 285 6.08 -7.36 -19.04
N ALA A 286 6.95 -7.39 -18.03
CA ALA A 286 8.17 -8.18 -18.09
C ALA A 286 7.90 -9.68 -18.08
N LEU A 287 6.86 -10.12 -17.36
CA LEU A 287 6.53 -11.53 -17.15
C LEU A 287 5.37 -12.00 -18.04
N HIS A 288 4.25 -11.29 -18.02
CA HIS A 288 3.02 -11.74 -18.68
C HIS A 288 2.85 -11.22 -20.11
N ASP A 289 2.20 -12.03 -20.95
CA ASP A 289 1.59 -11.55 -22.19
C ASP A 289 0.41 -10.60 -21.88
N VAL A 290 -0.03 -9.84 -22.88
CA VAL A 290 -1.05 -8.78 -22.70
C VAL A 290 -2.33 -9.33 -22.04
N ASP A 291 -2.81 -10.49 -22.52
CA ASP A 291 -4.06 -11.08 -22.06
C ASP A 291 -3.95 -11.73 -20.67
N ALA A 292 -2.74 -12.13 -20.27
CA ALA A 292 -2.46 -12.75 -18.99
C ALA A 292 -2.03 -11.75 -17.90
N CYS A 293 -1.78 -10.49 -18.26
CA CYS A 293 -1.28 -9.49 -17.34
C CYS A 293 -2.42 -8.96 -16.43
N PRO A 294 -2.35 -9.15 -15.10
CA PRO A 294 -3.40 -8.70 -14.19
C PRO A 294 -3.64 -7.19 -14.28
N LEU A 295 -2.57 -6.40 -14.39
CA LEU A 295 -2.66 -4.94 -14.54
C LEU A 295 -3.46 -4.51 -15.77
N VAL A 296 -3.33 -5.22 -16.90
CA VAL A 296 -4.11 -4.91 -18.10
C VAL A 296 -5.59 -5.20 -17.83
N GLN A 297 -5.90 -6.34 -17.19
CA GLN A 297 -7.26 -6.72 -16.84
C GLN A 297 -7.92 -5.71 -15.88
N TYR A 298 -7.18 -5.26 -14.85
CA TYR A 298 -7.63 -4.24 -13.88
C TYR A 298 -7.92 -2.86 -14.47
N ILE A 299 -7.37 -2.55 -15.66
CA ILE A 299 -7.59 -1.26 -16.32
C ILE A 299 -8.59 -1.42 -17.49
N SER A 300 -9.02 -2.65 -17.78
CA SER A 300 -9.84 -2.99 -18.96
C SER A 300 -11.31 -3.26 -18.63
N HIS A 301 -11.84 -2.72 -17.51
CA HIS A 301 -13.19 -3.00 -16.99
C HIS A 301 -14.38 -2.71 -17.94
N SER A 302 -14.15 -2.19 -19.15
CA SER A 302 -15.21 -1.88 -20.13
C SER A 302 -14.91 -2.48 -21.52
N ASP A 303 -14.99 -3.81 -21.66
CA ASP A 303 -15.20 -4.47 -22.95
C ASP A 303 -16.67 -4.86 -23.15
N THR A 304 -17.59 -3.90 -22.92
CA THR A 304 -18.90 -4.00 -23.60
C THR A 304 -18.69 -3.55 -25.05
N ALA A 305 -18.94 -4.46 -25.99
CA ALA A 305 -18.61 -4.42 -27.42
C ALA A 305 -19.26 -3.28 -28.26
N ALA A 306 -19.64 -2.14 -27.66
CA ALA A 306 -20.55 -1.18 -28.26
C ALA A 306 -19.94 0.15 -28.76
N VAL A 307 -18.64 0.43 -28.64
CA VAL A 307 -18.12 1.74 -29.10
C VAL A 307 -16.72 1.69 -29.72
N LEU A 308 -16.65 1.41 -31.03
CA LEU A 308 -15.41 1.36 -31.80
C LEU A 308 -14.59 2.68 -31.82
N GLU A 309 -15.20 3.85 -31.55
CA GLU A 309 -14.47 5.14 -31.51
C GLU A 309 -14.04 5.56 -30.09
N LEU A 310 -14.88 5.43 -29.05
CA LEU A 310 -14.46 5.62 -27.65
C LEU A 310 -13.45 4.55 -27.20
N ALA A 311 -13.48 3.36 -27.80
CA ALA A 311 -12.49 2.32 -27.56
C ALA A 311 -11.07 2.77 -27.92
N SER A 312 -10.88 3.65 -28.91
CA SER A 312 -9.54 4.14 -29.27
C SER A 312 -8.96 5.06 -28.19
N SER A 313 -9.73 6.05 -27.72
CA SER A 313 -9.24 6.97 -26.68
C SER A 313 -9.07 6.29 -25.33
N ALA A 314 -9.96 5.37 -24.95
CA ALA A 314 -9.80 4.57 -23.73
C ALA A 314 -8.56 3.66 -23.81
N HIS A 315 -8.28 3.08 -24.98
CA HIS A 315 -7.08 2.28 -25.21
C HIS A 315 -5.79 3.10 -25.12
N ASP A 316 -5.79 4.31 -25.69
CA ASP A 316 -4.65 5.23 -25.61
C ASP A 316 -4.39 5.66 -24.16
N ALA A 317 -5.45 6.00 -23.41
CA ALA A 317 -5.35 6.35 -22.00
C ALA A 317 -4.83 5.17 -21.17
N ARG A 318 -5.36 3.96 -21.40
CA ARG A 318 -4.91 2.70 -20.76
C ARG A 318 -3.42 2.48 -20.98
N THR A 319 -2.96 2.60 -22.22
CA THR A 319 -1.54 2.44 -22.57
C THR A 319 -0.67 3.43 -21.82
N LEU A 320 -1.09 4.70 -21.73
CA LEU A 320 -0.36 5.73 -20.98
C LEU A 320 -0.31 5.44 -19.48
N TYR A 321 -1.40 4.96 -18.87
CA TYR A 321 -1.43 4.62 -17.46
C TYR A 321 -0.57 3.40 -17.12
N ILE A 322 -0.61 2.35 -17.95
CA ILE A 322 0.25 1.18 -17.77
C ILE A 322 1.72 1.60 -17.87
N GLN A 323 2.08 2.38 -18.90
CA GLN A 323 3.45 2.90 -19.04
C GLN A 323 3.85 3.80 -17.87
N ALA A 324 2.94 4.62 -17.35
CA ALA A 324 3.19 5.44 -16.18
C ALA A 324 3.44 4.58 -14.94
N TYR A 325 2.65 3.53 -14.71
CA TYR A 325 2.82 2.59 -13.61
C TYR A 325 4.16 1.85 -13.69
N ARG A 326 4.46 1.23 -14.85
CA ARG A 326 5.73 0.52 -15.08
C ARG A 326 6.96 1.41 -15.00
N ALA A 327 6.80 2.71 -15.29
CA ALA A 327 7.86 3.70 -15.12
C ALA A 327 7.96 4.24 -13.68
N GLY A 328 7.16 3.77 -12.73
CA GLY A 328 7.13 4.29 -11.36
C GLY A 328 6.64 5.73 -11.26
N ARG A 329 5.80 6.17 -12.21
CA ARG A 329 5.22 7.51 -12.31
C ARG A 329 3.74 7.56 -11.90
N LEU A 330 3.15 6.44 -11.53
CA LEU A 330 1.79 6.33 -11.01
C LEU A 330 1.82 5.63 -9.65
N ASP A 331 1.24 6.22 -8.61
CA ASP A 331 1.20 5.63 -7.27
C ASP A 331 0.31 4.37 -7.28
N PRO A 332 0.74 3.25 -6.70
CA PRO A 332 -0.02 2.00 -6.68
C PRO A 332 -1.43 2.11 -6.09
N HIS A 333 -1.67 3.01 -5.12
CA HIS A 333 -3.02 3.18 -4.55
C HIS A 333 -4.00 3.78 -5.58
N THR A 334 -3.51 4.29 -6.72
CA THR A 334 -4.37 4.68 -7.83
C THR A 334 -4.97 3.46 -8.53
N LEU A 335 -4.26 2.33 -8.53
CA LEU A 335 -4.75 1.07 -9.06
C LEU A 335 -5.85 0.47 -8.17
N ASP A 336 -5.75 0.61 -6.85
CA ASP A 336 -6.80 0.13 -5.91
C ASP A 336 -8.18 0.70 -6.24
N ILE A 337 -8.22 1.97 -6.68
CA ILE A 337 -9.44 2.68 -7.09
C ILE A 337 -10.07 1.99 -8.32
N MET A 338 -9.24 1.64 -9.30
CA MET A 338 -9.70 1.03 -10.55
C MET A 338 -10.04 -0.46 -10.35
N HIS A 339 -9.24 -1.18 -9.56
CA HIS A 339 -9.40 -2.61 -9.35
C HIS A 339 -10.53 -2.95 -8.39
N SER A 340 -10.56 -2.31 -7.21
CA SER A 340 -11.44 -2.70 -6.10
C SER A 340 -12.51 -1.67 -5.76
N GLY A 341 -12.46 -0.48 -6.36
CA GLY A 341 -13.31 0.63 -5.95
C GLY A 341 -13.02 1.11 -4.53
N THR A 342 -11.84 0.81 -3.97
CA THR A 342 -11.44 1.23 -2.63
C THR A 342 -10.27 2.19 -2.66
N PHE A 343 -10.13 2.99 -1.60
CA PHE A 343 -9.01 3.89 -1.46
C PHE A 343 -8.54 4.00 0.00
N TRP A 344 -7.23 3.81 0.19
CA TRP A 344 -6.60 3.80 1.50
C TRP A 344 -5.65 4.99 1.65
N TYR A 345 -5.99 5.92 2.54
CA TYR A 345 -5.06 7.00 2.86
C TYR A 345 -3.85 6.48 3.64
N ARG A 346 -2.65 6.91 3.24
CA ARG A 346 -1.42 6.68 4.00
C ARG A 346 -1.58 7.27 5.41
N GLN A 347 -1.61 6.40 6.41
CA GLN A 347 -1.79 6.82 7.79
C GLN A 347 -0.56 7.56 8.30
N PHE A 348 -0.78 8.64 9.03
CA PHE A 348 0.28 9.43 9.65
C PHE A 348 -0.15 9.90 11.04
N LEU A 349 0.83 10.33 11.85
CA LEU A 349 0.57 10.91 13.15
C LEU A 349 -0.16 12.24 12.99
N GLU A 350 -1.40 12.29 13.45
CA GLU A 350 -2.22 13.50 13.55
C GLU A 350 -2.99 13.52 14.87
N ASN A 351 -3.53 14.67 15.27
CA ASN A 351 -4.31 14.75 16.51
C ASN A 351 -5.65 14.01 16.33
N PRO A 352 -5.91 12.92 17.10
CA PRO A 352 -7.10 12.13 16.91
C PRO A 352 -8.40 12.84 17.26
N ASP A 353 -8.32 13.90 18.07
CA ASP A 353 -9.48 14.72 18.49
C ASP A 353 -9.94 15.68 17.39
N LEU A 354 -9.09 15.92 16.38
CA LEU A 354 -9.44 16.72 15.22
C LEU A 354 -10.01 15.83 14.12
N GLU A 355 -10.84 16.43 13.28
CA GLU A 355 -11.24 15.83 12.00
C GLU A 355 -10.00 15.44 11.20
N THR A 356 -10.00 14.22 10.65
CA THR A 356 -8.86 13.69 9.91
C THR A 356 -8.51 14.56 8.72
N VAL A 357 -7.21 14.80 8.56
CA VAL A 357 -6.68 15.63 7.49
C VAL A 357 -7.06 15.07 6.12
N SER A 358 -7.07 13.74 5.96
CA SER A 358 -7.47 13.05 4.72
C SER A 358 -8.85 13.49 4.22
N ARG A 359 -9.82 13.63 5.12
CA ARG A 359 -11.17 14.08 4.77
C ARG A 359 -11.21 15.55 4.37
N SER A 360 -10.47 16.40 5.06
CA SER A 360 -10.54 17.87 4.87
C SER A 360 -9.63 18.44 3.78
N LEU A 361 -8.48 17.81 3.52
CA LEU A 361 -7.48 18.26 2.54
C LEU A 361 -7.32 17.28 1.38
N GLY A 362 -7.46 15.97 1.63
CA GLY A 362 -7.25 14.94 0.62
C GLY A 362 -8.48 14.74 -0.25
N ARG A 363 -9.64 14.41 0.35
CA ARG A 363 -10.87 14.05 -0.35
C ARG A 363 -11.30 15.06 -1.42
N PRO A 364 -11.28 16.39 -1.20
CA PRO A 364 -11.74 17.31 -2.25
C PRO A 364 -10.91 17.20 -3.53
N LEU A 365 -9.62 16.87 -3.45
CA LEU A 365 -8.77 16.59 -4.62
C LEU A 365 -8.96 15.17 -5.14
N GLN A 366 -9.19 14.22 -4.24
CA GLN A 366 -9.37 12.83 -4.60
C GLN A 366 -10.66 12.60 -5.41
N ILE A 367 -11.72 13.36 -5.13
CA ILE A 367 -12.95 13.38 -5.93
C ILE A 367 -12.66 13.73 -7.41
N TRP A 368 -11.76 14.68 -7.67
CA TRP A 368 -11.31 14.97 -9.04
C TRP A 368 -10.55 13.80 -9.65
N SER A 369 -9.67 13.16 -8.89
CA SER A 369 -8.96 11.95 -9.35
C SER A 369 -9.94 10.84 -9.73
N TYR A 370 -10.98 10.59 -8.91
CA TYR A 370 -12.00 9.58 -9.20
C TYR A 370 -12.77 9.91 -10.47
N ALA A 371 -13.26 11.14 -10.61
CA ALA A 371 -14.01 11.58 -11.79
C ALA A 371 -13.16 11.51 -13.08
N LEU A 372 -11.87 11.84 -12.99
CA LEU A 372 -10.94 11.75 -14.12
C LEU A 372 -10.67 10.31 -14.53
N LEU A 373 -10.50 9.39 -13.57
CA LEU A 373 -10.31 7.96 -13.85
C LEU A 373 -11.58 7.35 -14.45
N ASP A 374 -12.75 7.71 -13.92
CA ASP A 374 -14.04 7.25 -14.46
C ASP A 374 -14.26 7.73 -15.90
N ASP A 375 -13.95 9.00 -16.19
CA ASP A 375 -14.06 9.58 -17.54
C ASP A 375 -13.14 8.90 -18.57
N ALA A 376 -11.92 8.52 -18.15
CA ALA A 376 -10.92 7.97 -19.06
C ALA A 376 -10.97 6.44 -19.22
N LEU A 377 -11.29 5.71 -18.15
CA LEU A 377 -11.15 4.25 -18.08
C LEU A 377 -12.41 3.55 -17.55
N GLY A 378 -13.26 4.29 -16.84
CA GLY A 378 -14.37 3.73 -16.08
C GLY A 378 -13.94 3.17 -14.72
N LEU A 379 -14.71 3.47 -13.68
CA LEU A 379 -14.59 2.84 -12.37
C LEU A 379 -15.46 1.57 -12.26
N PRO A 380 -15.09 0.62 -11.39
CA PRO A 380 -15.88 -0.58 -11.14
C PRO A 380 -17.28 -0.23 -10.63
N GLU A 381 -18.28 -0.99 -11.07
CA GLU A 381 -19.65 -0.86 -10.58
C GLU A 381 -19.77 -1.63 -9.25
N ASN A 382 -20.31 -0.98 -8.22
CA ASN A 382 -20.72 -1.69 -7.02
C ASN A 382 -21.92 -2.55 -7.39
N LEU A 383 -21.71 -3.86 -7.46
CA LEU A 383 -22.80 -4.83 -7.49
C LEU A 383 -23.41 -4.79 -6.08
N ASP A 384 -24.44 -3.97 -5.89
CA ASP A 384 -25.24 -4.04 -4.68
C ASP A 384 -25.76 -5.49 -4.55
N ASP A 385 -25.53 -6.13 -3.42
CA ASP A 385 -25.97 -7.51 -3.11
C ASP A 385 -27.49 -7.70 -3.30
N ASP A 386 -28.26 -6.61 -3.37
CA ASP A 386 -29.69 -6.61 -3.65
C ASP A 386 -30.05 -7.05 -5.09
N ASP A 387 -29.16 -6.87 -6.08
CA ASP A 387 -29.44 -7.21 -7.49
C ASP A 387 -29.21 -8.71 -7.81
N LEU A 388 -28.64 -9.49 -6.88
CA LEU A 388 -28.55 -10.96 -6.99
C LEU A 388 -29.81 -11.69 -6.48
N SER A 389 -30.81 -10.94 -6.01
CA SER A 389 -32.09 -11.50 -5.52
C SER A 389 -33.20 -11.61 -6.58
N VAL A 390 -32.92 -11.39 -7.87
CA VAL A 390 -33.94 -11.56 -8.93
C VAL A 390 -34.06 -13.03 -9.33
N GLY A 391 -34.58 -13.82 -8.41
CA GLY A 391 -35.02 -15.19 -8.58
C GLY A 391 -36.27 -15.41 -7.73
N GLU A 392 -37.43 -15.19 -8.35
CA GLU A 392 -38.78 -15.50 -7.86
C GLU A 392 -39.39 -14.60 -6.75
N GLU A 393 -40.61 -14.18 -7.07
CA GLU A 393 -41.73 -13.83 -6.18
C GLU A 393 -41.99 -12.38 -5.74
N THR A 394 -43.02 -11.85 -6.42
CA THR A 394 -44.18 -11.09 -5.90
C THR A 394 -44.02 -9.69 -5.32
N VAL A 395 -44.49 -8.74 -6.12
CA VAL A 395 -44.92 -7.39 -5.74
C VAL A 395 -45.92 -7.45 -4.59
N VAL A 396 -45.52 -7.01 -3.39
CA VAL A 396 -46.45 -6.50 -2.38
C VAL A 396 -45.96 -5.14 -1.91
N SER A 397 -46.86 -4.17 -2.05
CA SER A 397 -46.73 -2.76 -1.75
C SER A 397 -46.39 -2.47 -0.29
N ARG A 398 -45.47 -1.53 -0.11
CA ARG A 398 -44.97 -0.97 1.15
C ARG A 398 -45.83 0.20 1.62
N GLU A 399 -46.74 -0.02 2.57
CA GLU A 399 -47.30 1.02 3.44
C GLU A 399 -47.61 0.44 4.84
N GLU A 400 -47.09 1.12 5.87
CA GLU A 400 -47.52 1.15 7.28
C GLU A 400 -47.36 -0.11 8.17
N ALA A 401 -46.47 -0.04 9.17
CA ALA A 401 -46.83 0.06 10.59
C ALA A 401 -45.64 -0.16 11.54
N GLU A 402 -45.58 0.67 12.57
CA GLU A 402 -44.70 0.61 13.74
C GLU A 402 -45.14 -0.49 14.74
N GLU A 403 -44.18 -0.94 15.55
CA GLU A 403 -44.32 -1.55 16.90
C GLU A 403 -45.12 -2.87 17.08
N ALA A 404 -44.43 -3.95 17.46
CA ALA A 404 -44.81 -4.83 18.59
C ALA A 404 -43.66 -5.78 18.97
N GLU A 405 -43.55 -6.01 20.28
CA GLU A 405 -42.61 -6.86 21.01
C GLU A 405 -42.87 -8.37 20.82
N ASP A 406 -41.82 -9.15 21.13
CA ASP A 406 -41.77 -10.53 21.63
C ASP A 406 -42.98 -11.47 21.43
N GLU A 407 -42.75 -12.61 20.78
CA GLU A 407 -43.23 -13.90 21.30
C GLU A 407 -42.43 -15.06 20.65
N ASP A 408 -41.95 -15.95 21.53
CA ASP A 408 -41.38 -17.25 21.23
C ASP A 408 -42.41 -18.14 20.50
N ASP A 409 -41.97 -18.92 19.52
CA ASP A 409 -42.41 -20.32 19.41
C ASP A 409 -41.48 -21.13 18.49
N ASP A 410 -41.09 -22.28 19.04
CA ASP A 410 -40.30 -23.34 18.43
C ASP A 410 -41.04 -23.98 17.24
N GLU A 411 -40.32 -24.43 16.20
CA GLU A 411 -40.68 -25.66 15.50
C GLU A 411 -39.50 -26.24 14.69
N ASP A 412 -39.17 -27.50 15.01
CA ASP A 412 -38.14 -28.34 14.41
C ASP A 412 -38.45 -28.69 12.95
N GLU A 413 -37.56 -28.35 12.01
CA GLU A 413 -37.63 -28.85 10.63
C GLU A 413 -36.53 -29.91 10.36
N LEU A 414 -36.98 -31.16 10.39
CA LEU A 414 -36.24 -32.39 10.07
C LEU A 414 -35.98 -32.48 8.56
N ILE A 415 -34.72 -32.50 8.14
CA ILE A 415 -34.34 -32.81 6.75
C ILE A 415 -33.97 -34.29 6.63
N ASP A 416 -34.69 -34.95 5.72
CA ASP A 416 -34.68 -36.38 5.43
C ASP A 416 -33.43 -36.81 4.62
N VAL A 417 -32.89 -37.97 4.99
CA VAL A 417 -31.70 -38.59 4.37
C VAL A 417 -32.19 -39.55 3.29
N VAL A 418 -31.96 -39.21 2.02
CA VAL A 418 -32.11 -40.16 0.91
C VAL A 418 -30.74 -40.40 0.27
N GLU A 419 -30.16 -41.55 0.60
CA GLU A 419 -29.07 -42.15 -0.16
C GLU A 419 -29.67 -42.89 -1.36
N GLU A 420 -29.31 -42.53 -2.59
CA GLU A 420 -29.32 -43.48 -3.69
C GLU A 420 -28.02 -43.40 -4.50
N SER A 421 -27.47 -44.59 -4.67
CA SER A 421 -26.26 -44.96 -5.39
C SER A 421 -26.62 -45.29 -6.83
N ASP A 422 -25.82 -44.85 -7.80
CA ASP A 422 -25.56 -45.65 -8.99
C ASP A 422 -24.14 -45.40 -9.54
N GLU A 423 -23.49 -46.52 -9.88
CA GLU A 423 -22.12 -46.64 -10.37
C GLU A 423 -22.07 -46.35 -11.88
N GLU A 424 -21.38 -45.29 -12.31
CA GLU A 424 -20.83 -45.19 -13.66
C GLU A 424 -19.39 -44.62 -13.67
N ASP A 425 -18.57 -45.23 -14.52
CA ASP A 425 -17.11 -45.13 -14.66
C ASP A 425 -16.59 -43.69 -14.93
N PRO A 426 -15.86 -43.04 -13.99
CA PRO A 426 -15.65 -41.59 -13.99
C PRO A 426 -14.36 -41.07 -14.67
N LEU A 427 -13.63 -41.87 -15.46
CA LEU A 427 -12.31 -41.44 -15.99
C LEU A 427 -12.23 -41.16 -17.50
N ALA A 428 -13.32 -41.25 -18.25
CA ALA A 428 -13.33 -40.90 -19.67
C ALA A 428 -13.31 -39.38 -20.00
N PRO A 429 -13.91 -38.47 -19.21
CA PRO A 429 -13.98 -37.04 -19.58
C PRO A 429 -12.78 -36.16 -19.17
N LEU A 430 -11.94 -36.61 -18.22
CA LEU A 430 -10.93 -35.76 -17.55
C LEU A 430 -9.67 -35.44 -18.38
N ARG A 431 -9.59 -35.90 -19.63
CA ARG A 431 -8.54 -35.47 -20.57
C ARG A 431 -8.91 -34.24 -21.40
N GLY A 432 -10.19 -33.85 -21.47
CA GLY A 432 -10.66 -32.82 -22.40
C GLY A 432 -11.13 -31.49 -21.77
N VAL A 433 -11.07 -31.34 -20.45
CA VAL A 433 -11.66 -30.18 -19.74
C VAL A 433 -10.60 -29.14 -19.32
N LEU A 434 -9.33 -29.53 -19.12
CA LEU A 434 -8.24 -28.61 -18.81
C LEU A 434 -7.67 -27.87 -20.04
N GLU A 435 -7.88 -28.39 -21.26
CA GLU A 435 -7.49 -27.71 -22.52
C GLU A 435 -8.58 -26.76 -23.07
N LYS A 436 -9.76 -26.68 -22.43
CA LYS A 436 -10.89 -25.84 -22.88
C LYS A 436 -11.05 -24.51 -22.12
N LEU A 437 -10.14 -24.22 -21.19
CA LEU A 437 -10.10 -22.92 -20.51
C LEU A 437 -9.10 -21.94 -21.15
N ASN A 438 -8.29 -22.39 -22.13
CA ASN A 438 -7.33 -21.56 -22.87
C ASN A 438 -7.47 -21.76 -24.40
N GLY A 439 -8.22 -20.88 -25.08
CA GLY A 439 -8.13 -20.74 -26.55
C GLY A 439 -9.42 -20.36 -27.30
N PRO A 440 -9.33 -19.62 -28.41
CA PRO A 440 -10.23 -18.52 -28.81
C PRO A 440 -11.42 -18.97 -29.66
N ALA A 441 -12.56 -18.27 -29.54
CA ALA A 441 -13.73 -18.51 -30.39
C ALA A 441 -14.01 -17.31 -31.29
N ASP A 442 -13.46 -17.42 -32.50
CA ASP A 442 -13.79 -16.60 -33.65
C ASP A 442 -15.03 -17.19 -34.37
N GLY A 443 -15.98 -16.32 -34.71
CA GLY A 443 -16.86 -16.39 -35.88
C GLY A 443 -17.87 -17.53 -36.05
N ILE A 444 -19.16 -17.27 -35.76
CA ILE A 444 -20.27 -17.65 -36.65
C ILE A 444 -21.28 -16.50 -36.80
N THR A 445 -21.44 -16.15 -38.08
CA THR A 445 -22.32 -15.22 -38.77
C THR A 445 -23.82 -15.30 -38.45
N THR A 446 -24.44 -14.14 -38.22
CA THR A 446 -25.82 -13.84 -38.68
C THR A 446 -25.98 -12.34 -38.99
N GLU A 447 -26.35 -12.05 -40.24
CA GLU A 447 -26.60 -10.72 -40.82
C GLU A 447 -28.03 -10.17 -40.51
N PRO A 448 -28.31 -8.89 -40.80
CA PRO A 448 -29.06 -8.01 -39.90
C PRO A 448 -30.51 -7.75 -40.33
N THR A 449 -31.32 -7.25 -39.39
CA THR A 449 -32.55 -6.51 -39.72
C THR A 449 -32.36 -5.04 -39.38
N ALA A 450 -32.63 -4.20 -40.38
CA ALA A 450 -32.40 -2.77 -40.36
C ALA A 450 -33.62 -1.98 -39.87
N SER A 451 -33.30 -0.81 -39.29
CA SER A 451 -34.09 0.43 -39.25
C SER A 451 -35.09 0.61 -38.11
N ILE A 452 -34.81 1.58 -37.23
CA ILE A 452 -35.61 2.79 -36.89
C ILE A 452 -34.78 3.56 -35.83
N SER A 453 -34.02 4.57 -36.25
CA SER A 453 -34.31 6.01 -36.11
C SER A 453 -34.05 6.60 -34.71
N SER A 454 -32.87 7.21 -34.58
CA SER A 454 -32.64 8.55 -33.99
C SER A 454 -33.59 9.01 -32.88
N GLN A 455 -33.23 8.74 -31.61
CA GLN A 455 -33.70 9.51 -30.46
C GLN A 455 -32.56 9.75 -29.46
N SER A 456 -32.31 11.04 -29.22
CA SER A 456 -31.81 11.71 -28.01
C SER A 456 -30.78 11.01 -27.13
N ARG A 457 -29.62 11.68 -27.01
CA ARG A 457 -28.52 11.52 -26.04
C ARG A 457 -28.89 11.76 -24.56
N ASP A 458 -30.15 11.59 -24.16
CA ASP A 458 -30.58 11.80 -22.77
C ASP A 458 -31.08 10.50 -22.13
N SER A 459 -30.57 10.24 -20.92
CA SER A 459 -30.95 9.22 -19.95
C SER A 459 -30.65 7.75 -20.28
N ARG A 460 -29.37 7.37 -20.29
CA ARG A 460 -29.00 6.23 -19.45
C ARG A 460 -28.79 6.80 -18.06
N LEU A 461 -29.64 6.43 -17.11
CA LEU A 461 -29.36 6.65 -15.69
C LEU A 461 -28.11 5.80 -15.39
N SER A 462 -26.91 6.36 -15.61
CA SER A 462 -25.68 5.73 -15.15
C SER A 462 -25.83 5.58 -13.65
N LYS A 463 -25.89 4.33 -13.16
CA LYS A 463 -25.86 4.05 -11.72
C LYS A 463 -24.70 4.86 -11.13
N SER A 464 -24.97 5.62 -10.07
CA SER A 464 -23.96 6.45 -9.43
C SER A 464 -22.85 5.55 -8.92
N LYS A 465 -21.65 5.69 -9.48
CA LYS A 465 -20.48 4.93 -9.00
C LYS A 465 -20.02 5.51 -7.68
N SER A 466 -19.53 4.66 -6.79
CA SER A 466 -18.99 5.09 -5.50
C SER A 466 -17.70 4.38 -5.16
N ILE A 467 -16.82 5.09 -4.45
CA ILE A 467 -15.55 4.58 -3.95
C ILE A 467 -15.62 4.48 -2.42
N VAL A 468 -15.16 3.36 -1.87
CA VAL A 468 -15.07 3.17 -0.42
C VAL A 468 -13.72 3.70 0.07
N GLU A 469 -13.73 4.85 0.73
CA GLU A 469 -12.53 5.42 1.36
C GLU A 469 -12.37 4.91 2.79
N TYR A 470 -11.19 4.37 3.10
CA TYR A 470 -10.83 4.00 4.47
C TYR A 470 -10.16 5.18 5.17
N ILE A 471 -10.91 5.89 6.01
CA ILE A 471 -10.45 7.08 6.73
C ILE A 471 -10.39 6.85 8.24
N ARG A 472 -9.56 7.63 8.93
CA ARG A 472 -9.50 7.58 10.39
C ARG A 472 -10.76 8.21 11.00
N ARG A 473 -11.40 7.48 11.91
CA ARG A 473 -12.41 7.97 12.86
C ARG A 473 -11.96 7.69 14.29
N GLY A 474 -11.48 8.74 14.97
CA GLY A 474 -10.88 8.60 16.30
C GLY A 474 -9.61 7.77 16.26
N THR A 475 -9.62 6.57 16.86
CA THR A 475 -8.49 5.62 16.91
C THR A 475 -8.62 4.44 15.95
N ARG A 476 -9.67 4.39 15.11
CA ARG A 476 -9.92 3.29 14.18
C ARG A 476 -10.00 3.79 12.74
N LEU A 477 -9.77 2.90 11.78
CA LEU A 477 -10.14 3.11 10.39
C LEU A 477 -11.61 2.73 10.20
N ALA A 478 -12.34 3.50 9.43
CA ALA A 478 -13.71 3.24 9.08
C ALA A 478 -13.89 3.43 7.58
N PRO A 479 -14.65 2.53 6.91
CA PRO A 479 -15.06 2.75 5.53
C PRO A 479 -16.04 3.92 5.47
N GLU A 480 -15.90 4.76 4.45
CA GLU A 480 -16.83 5.83 4.12
C GLU A 480 -17.02 5.85 2.61
N GLU A 481 -18.25 5.66 2.18
CA GLU A 481 -18.62 5.67 0.77
C GLU A 481 -18.62 7.11 0.23
N VAL A 482 -17.99 7.29 -0.93
CA VAL A 482 -17.91 8.56 -1.64
C VAL A 482 -18.48 8.37 -3.03
N ILE A 483 -19.63 9.01 -3.27
CA ILE A 483 -20.27 9.04 -4.60
C ILE A 483 -19.36 9.83 -5.55
N VAL A 484 -19.01 9.23 -6.67
CA VAL A 484 -18.17 9.84 -7.71
C VAL A 484 -19.06 10.70 -8.60
N PRO A 485 -18.91 12.03 -8.58
CA PRO A 485 -19.62 12.90 -9.50
C PRO A 485 -19.03 12.77 -10.90
N SER A 486 -19.86 12.92 -11.94
CA SER A 486 -19.35 13.00 -13.31
C SER A 486 -18.42 14.20 -13.46
N LEU A 487 -17.42 14.12 -14.34
CA LEU A 487 -16.49 15.22 -14.58
C LEU A 487 -17.24 16.52 -14.97
N ALA A 488 -18.32 16.41 -15.73
CA ALA A 488 -19.19 17.51 -16.11
C ALA A 488 -19.87 18.23 -14.93
N GLN A 489 -20.15 17.52 -13.82
CA GLN A 489 -20.71 18.12 -12.61
C GLN A 489 -19.65 18.86 -11.79
N LEU A 490 -18.40 18.40 -11.84
CA LEU A 490 -17.29 19.03 -11.11
C LEU A 490 -16.80 20.30 -11.80
N LEU A 491 -16.85 20.34 -13.13
CA LEU A 491 -16.51 21.52 -13.91
C LEU A 491 -17.56 22.60 -13.68
N PRO A 492 -17.26 23.68 -12.94
CA PRO A 492 -18.12 24.85 -12.99
C PRO A 492 -18.07 25.41 -14.43
N ASN A 493 -19.01 26.28 -14.80
CA ASN A 493 -19.02 27.05 -16.06
C ASN A 493 -17.75 27.91 -16.32
N THR A 494 -16.67 27.71 -15.55
CA THR A 494 -15.41 28.45 -15.54
C THR A 494 -14.27 27.72 -16.25
N VAL A 495 -14.37 26.42 -16.51
CA VAL A 495 -13.39 25.71 -17.32
C VAL A 495 -13.95 25.63 -18.74
N ASP A 496 -13.55 26.57 -19.60
CA ASP A 496 -13.71 26.42 -21.05
C ASP A 496 -12.84 25.23 -21.50
N LEU A 497 -13.29 24.01 -21.24
CA LEU A 497 -12.95 22.88 -22.07
C LEU A 497 -13.82 23.10 -23.31
N GLU A 498 -13.22 23.57 -24.40
CA GLU A 498 -13.88 23.46 -25.71
C GLU A 498 -14.41 22.02 -25.84
N ASP A 499 -15.65 21.87 -26.33
CA ASP A 499 -16.39 20.60 -26.57
C ASP A 499 -15.54 19.64 -27.43
N SER A 500 -14.50 19.10 -26.83
CA SER A 500 -13.63 18.09 -27.42
C SER A 500 -13.99 16.80 -26.72
N ASP A 501 -14.44 15.84 -27.52
CA ASP A 501 -14.73 14.45 -27.14
C ASP A 501 -13.47 13.68 -26.66
N ILE A 502 -12.37 14.40 -26.38
CA ILE A 502 -11.07 13.86 -26.00
C ILE A 502 -10.92 13.96 -24.47
N PRO A 503 -10.71 12.83 -23.77
CA PRO A 503 -10.43 12.80 -22.33
C PRO A 503 -9.28 13.74 -21.96
N VAL A 504 -9.36 14.39 -20.79
CA VAL A 504 -8.38 15.39 -20.35
C VAL A 504 -6.95 14.83 -20.37
N GLN A 505 -6.79 13.55 -20.04
CA GLN A 505 -5.54 12.81 -20.00
C GLN A 505 -4.82 12.74 -21.36
N LEU A 506 -5.56 12.78 -22.46
CA LEU A 506 -5.00 12.73 -23.82
C LEU A 506 -4.70 14.10 -24.40
N ARG A 507 -5.08 15.17 -23.71
CA ARG A 507 -4.80 16.56 -24.12
C ARG A 507 -3.32 16.89 -23.93
N SER A 508 -2.91 18.04 -24.47
CA SER A 508 -1.51 18.46 -24.38
C SER A 508 -1.08 18.65 -22.91
N PRO A 509 0.22 18.45 -22.59
CA PRO A 509 0.73 18.65 -21.24
C PRO A 509 0.39 20.02 -20.64
N ASP A 510 0.36 21.08 -21.46
CA ASP A 510 0.06 22.45 -21.01
C ASP A 510 -1.43 22.66 -20.68
N GLU A 511 -2.32 22.01 -21.42
CA GLU A 511 -3.76 22.01 -21.12
C GLU A 511 -4.04 21.23 -19.83
N ARG A 512 -3.44 20.05 -19.68
CA ARG A 512 -3.54 19.24 -18.45
C ARG A 512 -2.99 19.99 -17.24
N PHE A 513 -1.87 20.70 -17.39
CA PHE A 513 -1.32 21.52 -16.32
C PHE A 513 -2.22 22.71 -15.99
N THR A 514 -2.77 23.39 -17.00
CA THR A 514 -3.75 24.46 -16.81
C THR A 514 -4.99 23.96 -16.07
N PHE A 515 -5.46 22.77 -16.42
CA PHE A 515 -6.58 22.10 -15.76
C PHE A 515 -6.30 21.87 -14.26
N LEU A 516 -5.13 21.31 -13.93
CA LEU A 516 -4.70 21.12 -12.54
C LEU A 516 -4.62 22.44 -11.77
N LEU A 517 -4.09 23.51 -12.39
CA LEU A 517 -4.02 24.82 -11.73
C LEU A 517 -5.41 25.41 -11.46
N ARG A 518 -6.39 25.18 -12.32
CA ARG A 518 -7.78 25.63 -12.13
C ARG A 518 -8.49 24.86 -11.01
N ILE A 519 -8.28 23.54 -10.92
CA ILE A 519 -8.79 22.73 -9.80
C ILE A 519 -8.31 23.29 -8.45
N LEU A 520 -7.04 23.74 -8.40
CA LEU A 520 -6.39 24.23 -7.19
C LEU A 520 -6.56 25.74 -6.96
N ASP A 521 -7.39 26.44 -7.73
CA ASP A 521 -7.54 27.91 -7.72
C ASP A 521 -6.19 28.65 -7.68
N SER A 522 -5.30 28.21 -8.57
CA SER A 522 -3.89 28.56 -8.58
C SER A 522 -3.36 28.81 -10.00
N ASP A 523 -4.23 29.14 -10.95
CA ASP A 523 -3.82 29.53 -12.30
C ASP A 523 -3.24 30.95 -12.32
N HIS A 524 -1.95 31.04 -12.01
CA HIS A 524 -1.20 32.30 -11.95
C HIS A 524 0.10 32.23 -12.73
N VAL A 525 0.48 33.37 -13.33
CA VAL A 525 1.73 33.50 -14.11
C VAL A 525 2.96 33.19 -13.25
N LEU A 526 2.97 33.62 -11.98
CA LEU A 526 4.10 33.32 -11.08
C LEU A 526 4.33 31.81 -10.96
N ILE A 527 3.27 31.01 -10.79
CA ILE A 527 3.38 29.56 -10.64
C ILE A 527 3.86 28.90 -11.93
N ARG A 528 3.34 29.33 -13.09
CA ARG A 528 3.75 28.81 -14.41
C ARG A 528 5.24 29.06 -14.69
N THR A 529 5.76 30.21 -14.26
CA THR A 529 7.16 30.60 -14.47
C THR A 529 8.14 30.01 -13.44
N LEU A 530 7.65 29.32 -12.41
CA LEU A 530 8.51 28.64 -11.44
C LEU A 530 9.20 27.41 -12.05
N PRO A 531 10.41 27.06 -11.59
CA PRO A 531 11.03 25.76 -11.85
C PRO A 531 10.09 24.61 -11.50
N ALA A 532 10.08 23.55 -12.32
CA ALA A 532 9.18 22.41 -12.18
C ALA A 532 9.21 21.80 -10.76
N GLU A 533 10.41 21.64 -10.19
CA GLU A 533 10.64 21.08 -8.84
C GLU A 533 10.04 21.92 -7.69
N GLN A 534 9.69 23.18 -7.95
CA GLN A 534 9.12 24.09 -6.95
C GLN A 534 7.60 24.13 -7.00
N ARG A 535 6.98 23.71 -8.11
CA ARG A 535 5.55 23.91 -8.38
C ARG A 535 4.65 23.14 -7.41
N ILE A 536 4.90 21.84 -7.18
CA ILE A 536 4.11 21.03 -6.23
C ILE A 536 4.16 21.65 -4.82
N VAL A 537 5.33 22.14 -4.39
CA VAL A 537 5.49 22.75 -3.05
C VAL A 537 4.62 24.00 -2.91
N VAL A 538 4.62 24.87 -3.92
CA VAL A 538 3.76 26.07 -3.94
C VAL A 538 2.29 25.71 -3.95
N LEU A 539 1.89 24.77 -4.81
CA LEU A 539 0.50 24.31 -4.90
C LEU A 539 0.03 23.71 -3.58
N THR A 540 0.89 22.94 -2.90
CA THR A 540 0.62 22.38 -1.57
C THR A 540 0.36 23.48 -0.55
N VAL A 541 1.23 24.50 -0.46
CA VAL A 541 1.03 25.63 0.46
C VAL A 541 -0.30 26.32 0.20
N ARG A 542 -0.56 26.65 -1.07
CA ARG A 542 -1.76 27.40 -1.46
C ARG A 542 -3.02 26.62 -1.10
N TRP A 543 -3.05 25.33 -1.44
CA TRP A 543 -4.16 24.43 -1.13
C TRP A 543 -4.42 24.34 0.37
N VAL A 544 -3.38 24.11 1.18
CA VAL A 544 -3.50 23.99 2.64
C VAL A 544 -3.99 25.30 3.26
N VAL A 545 -3.40 26.43 2.88
CA VAL A 545 -3.76 27.75 3.41
C VAL A 545 -5.21 28.10 3.08
N LEU A 546 -5.63 27.89 1.83
CA LEU A 546 -6.99 28.18 1.36
C LEU A 546 -8.01 27.27 2.05
N SER A 547 -7.76 25.96 2.07
CA SER A 547 -8.68 24.98 2.65
C SER A 547 -8.87 25.19 4.16
N MET A 548 -7.79 25.44 4.90
CA MET A 548 -7.88 25.74 6.33
C MET A 548 -8.54 27.10 6.61
N HIS A 549 -8.48 28.04 5.66
CA HIS A 549 -9.20 29.29 5.76
C HIS A 549 -10.71 29.11 5.55
N LEU A 550 -11.12 28.40 4.50
CA LEU A 550 -12.54 28.12 4.21
C LEU A 550 -13.19 27.37 5.38
N ARG A 551 -12.53 26.33 5.89
CA ARG A 551 -12.98 25.57 7.06
C ARG A 551 -13.15 26.44 8.32
N ALA A 552 -12.28 27.42 8.50
CA ALA A 552 -12.40 28.39 9.60
C ALA A 552 -13.59 29.35 9.40
N GLN A 553 -14.00 29.64 8.15
CA GLN A 553 -15.16 30.49 7.85
C GLN A 553 -16.49 29.73 8.03
N GLU A 554 -16.58 28.48 7.57
CA GLU A 554 -17.80 27.65 7.66
C GLU A 554 -18.27 27.44 9.11
N SER A 555 -17.33 27.43 10.06
CA SER A 555 -17.61 27.07 11.45
C SER A 555 -18.19 28.21 12.32
N ASN A 556 -18.85 29.21 11.74
CA ASN A 556 -19.58 30.29 12.43
C ASN A 556 -18.85 30.85 13.69
N SER A 557 -17.58 31.23 13.54
CA SER A 557 -16.74 31.78 14.63
C SER A 557 -16.29 30.81 15.72
N ASN A 558 -16.24 29.50 15.45
CA ASN A 558 -15.56 28.55 16.34
C ASN A 558 -14.07 28.90 16.46
N LYS A 559 -13.64 29.32 17.66
CA LYS A 559 -12.26 29.72 17.95
C LYS A 559 -11.26 28.59 17.73
N ASP A 560 -11.67 27.33 17.84
CA ASP A 560 -10.77 26.19 17.67
C ASP A 560 -10.43 25.96 16.20
N ARG A 561 -11.41 26.07 15.29
CA ARG A 561 -11.19 26.01 13.84
C ARG A 561 -10.37 27.21 13.34
N ALA A 562 -10.53 28.39 13.95
CA ALA A 562 -9.71 29.55 13.63
C ALA A 562 -8.21 29.36 13.95
N LYS A 563 -7.87 28.51 14.94
CA LYS A 563 -6.46 28.16 15.27
C LYS A 563 -5.83 27.22 14.25
N GLU A 564 -6.63 26.57 13.40
CA GLU A 564 -6.12 25.64 12.38
C GLU A 564 -5.42 26.40 11.24
N ARG A 565 -5.80 27.66 10.99
CA ARG A 565 -5.23 28.53 9.96
C ARG A 565 -3.72 28.64 10.08
N TRP A 566 -3.06 28.63 8.92
CA TRP A 566 -1.61 28.76 8.82
C TRP A 566 -1.18 30.20 8.96
N THR A 567 -0.08 30.42 9.66
CA THR A 567 0.59 31.72 9.83
C THR A 567 1.67 31.92 8.77
N LYS A 568 2.14 33.17 8.60
CA LYS A 568 3.26 33.46 7.68
C LYS A 568 4.52 32.73 8.09
N GLU A 569 4.78 32.66 9.39
CA GLU A 569 5.96 32.01 9.96
C GLU A 569 5.94 30.49 9.71
N GLU A 570 4.77 29.83 9.81
CA GLU A 570 4.62 28.41 9.49
C GLU A 570 4.85 28.12 8.00
N VAL A 571 4.33 28.96 7.10
CA VAL A 571 4.59 28.84 5.65
C VAL A 571 6.08 29.02 5.33
N GLN A 572 6.72 30.02 5.93
CA GLN A 572 8.15 30.25 5.75
C GLN A 572 8.99 29.07 6.25
N ALA A 573 8.66 28.54 7.43
CA ALA A 573 9.33 27.37 7.98
C ALA A 573 9.22 26.16 7.04
N PHE A 574 8.05 25.96 6.42
CA PHE A 574 7.85 24.88 5.46
C PHE A 574 8.69 25.07 4.20
N LEU A 575 8.61 26.24 3.55
CA LEU A 575 9.36 26.50 2.33
C LEU A 575 10.89 26.42 2.53
N ALA A 576 11.39 26.82 3.70
CA ALA A 576 12.80 26.74 4.04
C ALA A 576 13.28 25.35 4.45
N SER A 577 12.37 24.40 4.68
CA SER A 577 12.71 23.02 5.01
C SER A 577 13.11 22.17 3.78
N PHE A 578 13.12 22.79 2.60
CA PHE A 578 13.56 22.18 1.35
C PHE A 578 14.97 22.62 0.97
N SER A 579 15.74 21.68 0.45
CA SER A 579 17.10 21.94 -0.04
C SER A 579 17.09 22.47 -1.48
N TRP A 580 17.04 23.80 -1.61
CA TRP A 580 16.98 24.49 -2.91
C TRP A 580 18.35 24.71 -3.58
N ALA A 581 19.40 25.01 -2.79
CA ALA A 581 20.67 25.54 -3.33
C ALA A 581 21.87 24.57 -3.24
N ALA A 582 21.83 23.54 -2.40
CA ALA A 582 22.90 22.54 -2.26
C ALA A 582 22.35 21.21 -1.72
N PRO A 583 22.99 20.06 -2.00
CA PRO A 583 22.68 18.81 -1.32
C PRO A 583 22.83 18.99 0.20
N LEU A 584 21.95 18.35 0.97
CA LEU A 584 22.03 18.35 2.43
C LEU A 584 23.40 17.78 2.81
N ASP A 585 24.25 18.59 3.44
CA ASP A 585 25.21 18.01 4.37
C ASP A 585 24.36 17.31 5.43
N LEU A 586 24.48 15.99 5.49
CA LEU A 586 23.95 15.17 6.57
C LEU A 586 24.75 15.55 7.82
N GLU A 587 24.48 16.72 8.39
CA GLU A 587 25.13 17.18 9.60
C GLU A 587 24.86 16.15 10.70
N ALA A 588 25.94 15.84 11.44
CA ALA A 588 25.98 14.86 12.52
C ALA A 588 24.86 15.08 13.54
N ALA A 589 24.55 14.03 14.32
CA ALA A 589 23.47 13.97 15.30
C ALA A 589 23.31 15.25 16.15
N GLU A 590 22.56 16.24 15.66
CA GLU A 590 22.13 17.38 16.47
C GLU A 590 21.14 16.88 17.53
N GLU A 591 20.96 17.67 18.60
CA GLU A 591 20.00 17.39 19.67
C GLU A 591 18.58 17.10 19.12
N PRO A 592 17.79 16.25 19.82
CA PRO A 592 16.43 15.93 19.41
C PRO A 592 15.56 17.19 19.41
N VAL A 593 14.93 17.47 18.27
CA VAL A 593 14.08 18.65 18.09
C VAL A 593 12.79 18.48 18.89
N PRO A 594 12.33 19.50 19.65
CA PRO A 594 11.10 19.40 20.43
C PRO A 594 9.88 19.06 19.57
N ILE A 595 9.14 18.02 19.96
CA ILE A 595 7.89 17.61 19.29
C ILE A 595 6.72 18.32 19.97
N THR A 596 5.89 19.01 19.16
CA THR A 596 4.67 19.66 19.62
C THR A 596 3.49 19.25 18.77
N ASP A 597 2.31 19.13 19.37
CA ASP A 597 1.08 18.66 18.72
C ASP A 597 0.73 19.50 17.48
N ARG A 598 0.94 20.83 17.52
CA ARG A 598 0.72 21.71 16.37
C ARG A 598 1.67 21.39 15.22
N ASN A 599 2.96 21.18 15.49
CA ASN A 599 3.94 20.90 14.43
C ASN A 599 3.64 19.55 13.76
N VAL A 600 3.30 18.53 14.55
CA VAL A 600 2.87 17.22 14.01
C VAL A 600 1.63 17.39 13.13
N GLN A 601 0.64 18.17 13.57
CA GLN A 601 -0.55 18.45 12.78
C GLN A 601 -0.25 19.20 11.46
N LEU A 602 0.70 20.15 11.47
CA LEU A 602 1.13 20.85 10.25
C LEU A 602 1.81 19.89 9.26
N VAL A 603 2.64 18.96 9.75
CA VAL A 603 3.24 17.91 8.91
C VAL A 603 2.15 17.01 8.33
N ALA A 604 1.18 16.57 9.13
CA ALA A 604 0.05 15.77 8.64
C ALA A 604 -0.70 16.49 7.50
N GLN A 605 -0.99 17.79 7.69
CA GLN A 605 -1.64 18.63 6.68
C GLN A 605 -0.86 18.73 5.36
N ILE A 606 0.44 19.00 5.44
CA ILE A 606 1.29 19.04 4.25
C ILE A 606 1.38 17.66 3.60
N SER A 607 1.63 16.60 4.36
CA SER A 607 1.85 15.26 3.81
C SER A 607 0.63 14.80 3.02
N VAL A 608 -0.58 14.96 3.55
CA VAL A 608 -1.81 14.61 2.84
C VAL A 608 -2.03 15.49 1.61
N ALA A 609 -1.83 16.80 1.72
CA ALA A 609 -2.01 17.72 0.60
C ALA A 609 -1.01 17.46 -0.54
N LEU A 610 0.25 17.22 -0.19
CA LEU A 610 1.32 16.93 -1.13
C LEU A 610 1.06 15.61 -1.84
N ASP A 611 0.69 14.56 -1.09
CA ASP A 611 0.36 13.23 -1.61
C ASP A 611 -0.88 13.28 -2.54
N ALA A 612 -1.92 14.05 -2.17
CA ALA A 612 -3.11 14.24 -3.00
C ALA A 612 -2.84 15.04 -4.30
N ILE A 613 -2.06 16.12 -4.23
CA ILE A 613 -1.66 16.91 -5.41
C ILE A 613 -0.74 16.11 -6.31
N GLU A 614 0.20 15.35 -5.73
CA GLU A 614 1.08 14.45 -6.48
C GLU A 614 0.24 13.40 -7.21
N ARG A 615 -0.66 12.68 -6.53
CA ARG A 615 -1.57 11.73 -7.18
C ARG A 615 -2.42 12.36 -8.28
N LEU A 616 -3.03 13.52 -8.04
CA LEU A 616 -3.81 14.21 -9.07
C LEU A 616 -2.93 14.57 -10.30
N SER A 617 -1.67 14.96 -10.07
CA SER A 617 -0.73 15.20 -11.16
C SER A 617 -0.35 13.92 -11.92
N GLN A 618 -0.27 12.78 -11.23
CA GLN A 618 0.00 11.47 -11.84
C GLN A 618 -1.21 10.99 -12.66
N VAL A 619 -2.43 11.16 -12.13
CA VAL A 619 -3.68 10.89 -12.87
C VAL A 619 -3.77 11.74 -14.14
N LEU A 620 -3.31 12.98 -14.10
CA LEU A 620 -3.20 13.85 -15.27
C LEU A 620 -1.93 13.64 -16.12
N LEU A 621 -1.09 12.64 -15.78
CA LEU A 621 0.15 12.30 -16.47
C LEU A 621 1.13 13.48 -16.60
N LEU A 622 1.25 14.29 -15.56
CA LEU A 622 2.06 15.52 -15.49
C LEU A 622 3.41 15.36 -14.76
N CYS A 623 3.85 14.13 -14.48
CA CYS A 623 5.00 13.85 -13.62
C CYS A 623 6.32 14.53 -14.07
N GLU A 624 6.47 14.83 -15.35
CA GLU A 624 7.64 15.57 -15.88
C GLU A 624 7.56 17.08 -15.63
N GLN A 625 6.36 17.67 -15.72
CA GLN A 625 6.14 19.09 -15.44
C GLN A 625 6.03 19.39 -13.94
N LEU A 626 5.66 18.38 -13.16
CA LEU A 626 5.44 18.42 -11.71
C LEU A 626 6.19 17.26 -11.04
N PRO A 627 7.54 17.27 -11.05
CA PRO A 627 8.32 16.24 -10.37
C PRO A 627 8.13 16.35 -8.86
N SER A 628 8.01 15.20 -8.19
CA SER A 628 7.76 15.17 -6.76
C SER A 628 8.96 15.72 -5.95
N PRO A 629 8.72 16.62 -4.98
CA PRO A 629 9.77 17.36 -4.27
C PRO A 629 10.32 16.60 -3.04
N VAL A 630 9.87 15.36 -2.82
CA VAL A 630 10.07 14.61 -1.56
C VAL A 630 11.53 14.48 -1.16
N LEU A 631 12.44 14.19 -2.10
CA LEU A 631 13.87 14.04 -1.81
C LEU A 631 14.54 15.32 -1.30
N ARG A 632 13.88 16.47 -1.43
CA ARG A 632 14.39 17.77 -0.95
C ARG A 632 13.81 18.16 0.40
N PHE A 633 12.70 17.56 0.84
CA PHE A 633 12.00 17.93 2.06
C PHE A 633 12.62 17.30 3.30
N SER A 634 12.82 18.10 4.36
CA SER A 634 13.24 17.62 5.67
C SER A 634 12.24 17.99 6.75
N GLY A 635 11.46 17.00 7.21
CA GLY A 635 10.54 17.15 8.33
C GLY A 635 11.26 17.59 9.62
N ARG A 636 12.51 17.14 9.81
CA ARG A 636 13.35 17.58 10.94
C ARG A 636 13.64 19.08 10.85
N LEU A 637 14.10 19.58 9.70
CA LEU A 637 14.36 21.01 9.51
C LEU A 637 13.09 21.83 9.71
N PHE A 638 11.95 21.34 9.20
CA PHE A 638 10.67 22.00 9.40
C PHE A 638 10.33 22.15 10.89
N HIS A 639 10.44 21.08 11.68
CA HIS A 639 10.26 21.14 13.13
C HIS A 639 11.27 22.08 13.81
N SER A 640 12.54 22.09 13.38
CA SER A 640 13.57 22.97 13.93
C SER A 640 13.25 24.45 13.71
N TYR A 641 12.71 24.81 12.55
CA TYR A 641 12.26 26.18 12.27
C TYR A 641 11.01 26.56 13.06
N LEU A 642 10.01 25.66 13.15
CA LEU A 642 8.76 25.91 13.88
C LEU A 642 8.98 26.09 15.39
N THR A 643 9.91 25.35 15.97
CA THR A 643 10.27 25.45 17.39
C THR A 643 11.21 26.63 17.69
N GLY A 644 11.76 27.26 16.65
CA GLY A 644 12.78 28.30 16.77
C GLY A 644 14.16 27.78 17.20
N PHE A 645 14.35 26.46 17.20
CA PHE A 645 15.65 25.82 17.46
C PHE A 645 16.67 26.22 16.39
N LYS A 646 16.24 26.24 15.12
CA LYS A 646 16.98 26.84 14.01
C LYS A 646 16.33 28.16 13.63
N LYS A 647 17.12 29.23 13.51
CA LYS A 647 16.62 30.53 13.04
C LYS A 647 16.51 30.51 11.53
N LEU A 648 15.38 31.01 11.02
CA LEU A 648 15.18 31.20 9.60
C LEU A 648 16.09 32.32 9.09
N VAL A 649 16.90 32.03 8.06
CA VAL A 649 17.74 33.01 7.37
C VAL A 649 16.92 33.61 6.21
N PRO A 650 16.96 34.93 5.96
CA PRO A 650 16.18 35.55 4.88
C PRO A 650 16.40 34.93 3.49
N GLU A 651 17.62 34.47 3.22
CA GLU A 651 18.02 33.87 1.93
C GLU A 651 17.64 32.39 1.79
N ALA A 652 17.05 31.77 2.83
CA ALA A 652 16.69 30.35 2.82
C ALA A 652 15.55 30.02 1.84
N ILE A 653 14.74 31.02 1.47
CA ILE A 653 13.59 30.87 0.58
C ILE A 653 13.80 31.76 -0.65
N PRO A 654 13.81 31.21 -1.87
CA PRO A 654 13.85 32.04 -3.07
C PRO A 654 12.68 33.03 -3.13
N ASP A 655 12.93 34.31 -3.42
CA ASP A 655 11.89 35.36 -3.42
C ASP A 655 10.69 35.02 -4.31
N ARG A 656 10.95 34.48 -5.51
CA ARG A 656 9.90 34.07 -6.45
C ARG A 656 9.02 32.95 -5.88
N LEU A 657 9.63 32.00 -5.16
CA LEU A 657 8.93 30.90 -4.51
C LEU A 657 8.00 31.41 -3.42
N TRP A 658 8.51 32.32 -2.58
CA TRP A 658 7.72 32.97 -1.53
C TRP A 658 6.52 33.72 -2.13
N HIS A 659 6.76 34.58 -3.12
CA HIS A 659 5.69 35.38 -3.74
C HIS A 659 4.61 34.50 -4.38
N ALA A 660 4.97 33.48 -5.15
CA ALA A 660 4.01 32.55 -5.73
C ALA A 660 3.17 31.81 -4.67
N SER A 661 3.76 31.51 -3.51
CA SER A 661 3.10 30.79 -2.41
C SER A 661 2.03 31.60 -1.70
N ILE A 662 2.19 32.94 -1.61
CA ILE A 662 1.30 33.79 -0.81
C ILE A 662 0.50 34.82 -1.63
N GLU A 663 0.78 34.93 -2.93
CA GLU A 663 0.05 35.81 -3.83
C GLU A 663 -1.46 35.54 -3.73
N GLN A 664 -2.24 36.60 -3.50
CA GLN A 664 -3.69 36.56 -3.27
C GLN A 664 -4.16 35.74 -2.05
N LEU A 665 -3.27 35.22 -1.19
CA LEU A 665 -3.65 34.43 0.00
C LEU A 665 -3.37 35.14 1.34
N ASN A 666 -2.95 36.41 1.31
CA ASN A 666 -2.65 37.15 2.54
C ASN A 666 -3.85 37.25 3.50
N TYR A 667 -5.08 37.26 2.99
CA TYR A 667 -6.29 37.29 3.81
C TYR A 667 -6.59 35.94 4.49
N ALA A 668 -6.12 34.84 3.90
CA ALA A 668 -6.35 33.47 4.35
C ALA A 668 -5.42 33.05 5.51
N LEU A 669 -4.28 33.73 5.68
CA LEU A 669 -3.31 33.47 6.75
C LEU A 669 -3.75 33.98 8.14
N GLY A 670 -3.48 33.20 9.18
CA GLY A 670 -3.74 33.51 10.58
C GLY A 670 -2.76 34.50 11.20
N GLU A 671 -3.13 35.06 12.36
CA GLU A 671 -2.26 35.96 13.14
C GLU A 671 -1.21 35.18 13.95
N SER A 672 0.03 35.68 14.02
CA SER A 672 1.07 35.01 14.79
C SER A 672 0.86 35.12 16.31
N THR A 673 1.09 34.00 17.01
CA THR A 673 0.86 33.86 18.46
C THR A 673 1.68 34.86 19.30
N ALA A 674 2.85 35.28 18.81
CA ALA A 674 3.70 36.30 19.44
C ALA A 674 3.04 37.69 19.50
N LYS A 675 2.28 38.06 18.46
CA LYS A 675 1.53 39.33 18.43
C LYS A 675 0.37 39.30 19.42
N ASN A 676 -0.29 38.15 19.57
CA ASN A 676 -1.37 37.97 20.54
C ASN A 676 -0.87 38.00 21.99
N ARG A 677 0.24 37.33 22.32
CA ARG A 677 0.86 37.44 23.66
C ARG A 677 1.30 38.87 23.99
N LYS A 678 1.80 39.63 23.01
CA LYS A 678 2.16 41.05 23.22
C LYS A 678 0.93 41.94 23.40
N ARG A 679 -0.17 41.65 22.71
CA ARG A 679 -1.45 42.36 22.85
C ARG A 679 -2.15 42.03 24.16
N GLU A 680 -2.12 40.78 24.60
CA GLU A 680 -2.61 40.34 25.92
C GLU A 680 -1.77 40.93 27.05
N LYS A 681 -0.43 40.84 26.99
CA LYS A 681 0.44 41.51 27.99
C LYS A 681 0.24 43.02 28.03
N ARG A 682 -0.06 43.68 26.90
CA ARG A 682 -0.43 45.10 26.88
C ARG A 682 -1.79 45.36 27.53
N LYS A 683 -2.80 44.52 27.28
CA LYS A 683 -4.12 44.62 27.94
C LYS A 683 -4.03 44.34 29.44
N GLU A 684 -3.20 43.38 29.84
CA GLU A 684 -2.98 43.00 31.24
C GLU A 684 -2.17 44.07 31.99
N ASN A 685 -1.18 44.72 31.35
CA ASN A 685 -0.50 45.89 31.92
C ASN A 685 -1.38 47.14 32.03
N VAL A 686 -2.40 47.29 31.18
CA VAL A 686 -3.39 48.37 31.30
C VAL A 686 -4.37 48.08 32.45
N ASN A 687 -4.68 46.82 32.73
CA ASN A 687 -5.51 46.44 33.88
C ASN A 687 -4.75 46.31 35.21
N ARG A 688 -3.41 46.22 35.20
CA ARG A 688 -2.57 46.13 36.42
C ARG A 688 -2.21 47.47 37.06
N SER A 689 -2.64 48.61 36.52
CA SER A 689 -2.33 49.93 37.08
C SER A 689 -3.14 50.32 38.32
N THR A 690 -3.78 49.37 39.01
CA THR A 690 -4.59 49.63 40.22
C THR A 690 -4.26 48.79 41.45
N ASN A 691 -3.23 47.93 41.48
CA ASN A 691 -2.86 47.25 42.73
C ASN A 691 -1.34 47.13 42.97
N VAL A 692 -0.94 47.53 44.17
CA VAL A 692 0.41 47.59 44.75
C VAL A 692 1.03 46.18 44.87
N PRO A 693 2.35 45.99 44.70
CA PRO A 693 2.95 44.65 44.71
C PRO A 693 3.43 44.24 46.11
N GLU A 694 2.94 43.10 46.60
CA GLU A 694 3.62 42.32 47.66
C GLU A 694 4.62 41.33 47.03
N ARG A 695 5.83 41.32 47.59
CA ARG A 695 6.92 40.40 47.26
C ARG A 695 6.63 39.02 47.86
N SER A 696 6.56 37.98 47.03
CA SER A 696 6.87 36.62 47.47
C SER A 696 7.73 35.89 46.44
N THR A 697 8.84 35.38 46.95
CA THR A 697 9.82 34.51 46.29
C THR A 697 9.33 33.05 46.23
N LYS A 698 9.92 32.29 45.29
CA LYS A 698 9.89 30.82 45.08
C LYS A 698 8.76 30.26 44.20
N SER A 699 9.13 29.62 43.10
CA SER A 699 8.96 28.16 42.87
C SER A 699 9.61 27.79 41.50
N LYS A 700 10.50 26.80 41.48
CA LYS A 700 10.31 25.39 41.08
C LYS A 700 10.31 25.17 39.57
N GLY A 701 11.16 24.22 39.15
CA GLY A 701 11.44 23.86 37.77
C GLY A 701 10.18 23.52 36.98
N MET A 702 10.13 24.06 35.77
CA MET A 702 9.18 23.66 34.74
C MET A 702 9.47 22.22 34.36
N ALA A 703 8.66 21.30 34.88
CA ALA A 703 8.36 20.09 34.15
C ALA A 703 7.62 20.54 32.88
N VAL A 704 8.25 20.35 31.73
CA VAL A 704 7.58 20.48 30.43
C VAL A 704 6.53 19.38 30.43
N LEU A 705 5.26 19.75 30.63
CA LEU A 705 4.11 18.91 30.35
C LEU A 705 4.20 18.53 28.87
N GLY A 706 4.74 17.35 28.59
CA GLY A 706 4.79 16.80 27.24
C GLY A 706 3.36 16.69 26.71
N GLY A 707 3.09 17.26 25.53
CA GLY A 707 1.84 17.06 24.80
C GLY A 707 1.62 15.58 24.48
N LYS A 708 0.51 15.24 23.83
CA LYS A 708 0.14 13.83 23.56
C LYS A 708 1.25 13.05 22.86
N PHE A 709 2.06 13.72 22.04
CA PHE A 709 3.19 13.12 21.32
C PHE A 709 4.54 13.16 22.07
N GLY A 710 4.64 13.90 23.18
CA GLY A 710 5.87 13.96 23.99
C GLY A 710 6.23 12.62 24.66
N LEU A 711 5.22 11.79 24.94
CA LEU A 711 5.41 10.43 25.48
C LEU A 711 6.03 9.47 24.46
N LEU A 712 5.73 9.64 23.16
CA LEU A 712 6.32 8.83 22.09
C LEU A 712 7.79 9.17 21.90
N ALA A 713 8.15 10.45 21.99
CA ALA A 713 9.53 10.91 21.89
C ALA A 713 10.44 10.34 23.00
N SER A 714 9.89 10.06 24.18
CA SER A 714 10.64 9.50 25.31
C SER A 714 10.83 7.98 25.27
N LEU A 715 10.19 7.26 24.34
CA LEU A 715 10.32 5.80 24.22
C LEU A 715 11.54 5.38 23.38
N ASP A 716 12.09 6.28 22.56
CA ASP A 716 13.26 6.05 21.71
C ASP A 716 14.59 6.53 22.33
N SER A 717 14.59 7.01 23.59
CA SER A 717 15.80 7.51 24.29
C SER A 717 16.38 6.54 25.32
#